data_AF-A0A3P9L4L9-F1
#
_entry.id   AF-A0A3P9L4L9-F1
#
_cell.length_a   1.000
_cell.length_b   1.000
_cell.length_c   1.000
_cell.angle_alpha   90.00
_cell.angle_beta   90.00
_cell.angle_gamma   90.00
#
_symmetry.space_group_name_H-M   'P 1'
#
loop_
_entity.id
_entity.type
_entity.pdbx_description
1 polymer ?
#
loop_
_entity_poly.entity_id
_entity_poly.type
_entity_poly.pdbx_seq_one_letter_code
_entity_poly.pdbx_strand_id
1 'polypeptide(L)'
;MLLDQSCICDIEAGHSLQAPPLSDHPLSDKWICVDLTRVDLTRVDLTRVDPTRVDPTRVDLTRVDLTRVDLTRVDLTRVDLTRVDPTRVDLTRVDLTRVDPTRVDLTLVDLTRVDLTRVDPTRVDLTRVDLTRVDPTRVDLTRVDSTRVDLTRENSTRENSTREDSTRVDLTRVDSTRVDLTRENSTRENSTREDSTRVDLTRVDLTRENSTRVDLTRVDLTCEDLTRVDLTRVDLTREDLTREDLTREDLTPMSVSPQGSVEPMQIDADPQEDQQNAQDINYIVENPTLDLEQHATSYSGLMRIERLQFIAEHCPQLRVEALKMALTFVQRTFNVDAYEEIHRKLTEATRDLQDVPDTVPDGGAAPPPLDSAWAESTRKKALLKLEKLDTDLKNYKGNSIKESIRRGHDDLGDHYLDCGDLSNALKCYSRARDYCTSAKHVINMCLNVIKVSVYLQNWSHVLSYVNKAESTPEIAEQRGERDGQNQAVLTKLKCAAGLAELASRKYKPAAKCFLQASFDHCDCPELLSPSNVAVYGGLCALATFDRQELQRNVISSSSFKLFLELEPQIRDIIFKFYESKYASCLKLLDEMKDNLLLDMYLAPHIKILYSQIRNRALIQYFSPYVSADMTKMAQAFNTTVAALEDELTQLILEGLVNARIDSHSKILYARDVDQRSTTFEKSLHMGKEFQRRAKAMILRAAVLRNQIHVKSPPREGSQGELTPANSQTRMSTNM
;
A
#
# COMPACT_ATOMS: atom_id res chain seq x y z
N MET A 1 32.35 -16.85 22.58
CA MET A 1 32.86 -17.64 21.44
C MET A 1 32.21 -17.11 20.17
N LEU A 2 32.91 -16.25 19.44
CA LEU A 2 32.51 -15.76 18.13
C LEU A 2 33.62 -16.22 17.17
N LEU A 3 33.22 -17.00 16.17
CA LEU A 3 34.08 -17.57 15.15
C LEU A 3 34.47 -16.49 14.13
N ASP A 4 35.78 -16.41 13.88
CA ASP A 4 36.38 -15.84 12.68
C ASP A 4 35.84 -16.49 11.40
N GLN A 5 35.74 -15.72 10.31
CA GLN A 5 36.51 -15.98 9.09
C GLN A 5 36.19 -14.97 7.98
N SER A 6 37.22 -14.20 7.65
CA SER A 6 37.45 -13.46 6.41
C SER A 6 38.03 -14.39 5.35
N CYS A 7 37.53 -14.34 4.11
CA CYS A 7 38.22 -14.82 2.92
C CYS A 7 37.95 -13.83 1.78
N ILE A 8 38.95 -13.00 1.46
CA ILE A 8 39.05 -12.23 0.21
C ILE A 8 40.25 -12.86 -0.51
N CYS A 9 40.05 -13.35 -1.72
CA CYS A 9 41.10 -13.93 -2.55
C CYS A 9 41.50 -12.88 -3.60
N ASP A 10 42.74 -12.41 -3.55
CA ASP A 10 43.36 -11.62 -4.63
C ASP A 10 43.60 -12.53 -5.84
N ILE A 11 43.24 -12.10 -7.05
CA ILE A 11 43.56 -12.81 -8.30
C ILE A 11 44.41 -11.90 -9.18
N GLU A 12 45.71 -12.21 -9.28
CA GLU A 12 46.63 -11.66 -10.27
C GLU A 12 46.52 -12.40 -11.61
N ALA A 13 46.80 -11.68 -12.69
CA ALA A 13 46.54 -12.06 -14.06
C ALA A 13 47.41 -13.21 -14.58
N GLY A 14 46.76 -14.15 -15.29
CA GLY A 14 47.36 -14.88 -16.41
C GLY A 14 47.76 -16.33 -16.17
N HIS A 15 46.80 -17.24 -15.94
CA HIS A 15 46.95 -18.67 -16.26
C HIS A 15 45.59 -19.34 -16.48
N SER A 16 45.43 -20.07 -17.59
CA SER A 16 44.27 -20.93 -17.87
C SER A 16 44.33 -22.17 -16.97
N LEU A 17 43.35 -22.34 -16.08
CA LEU A 17 43.25 -23.51 -15.21
C LEU A 17 41.82 -24.06 -15.19
N GLN A 18 41.73 -25.37 -15.41
CA GLN A 18 40.52 -26.19 -15.46
C GLN A 18 40.14 -26.61 -14.02
N ALA A 19 38.98 -26.16 -13.51
CA ALA A 19 38.53 -26.46 -12.14
C ALA A 19 37.78 -27.82 -12.04
N PRO A 20 37.88 -28.56 -10.90
CA PRO A 20 37.18 -29.83 -10.70
C PRO A 20 35.75 -29.64 -10.15
N PRO A 21 34.86 -30.65 -10.25
CA PRO A 21 33.45 -30.51 -9.88
C PRO A 21 33.27 -30.48 -8.35
N LEU A 22 32.49 -29.51 -7.85
CA LEU A 22 32.13 -29.40 -6.43
C LEU A 22 30.85 -30.19 -6.14
N SER A 23 30.90 -31.02 -5.11
CA SER A 23 29.82 -31.89 -4.62
C SER A 23 28.78 -31.13 -3.78
N ASP A 24 27.52 -31.53 -3.93
CA ASP A 24 26.32 -31.03 -3.25
C ASP A 24 26.44 -30.92 -1.72
N HIS A 25 26.48 -29.68 -1.21
CA HIS A 25 26.02 -29.33 0.14
C HIS A 25 25.37 -27.93 0.13
N PRO A 26 24.25 -27.73 0.85
CA PRO A 26 23.49 -26.49 0.81
C PRO A 26 24.19 -25.43 1.66
N LEU A 27 24.86 -24.48 1.00
CA LEU A 27 25.37 -23.27 1.65
C LEU A 27 24.22 -22.29 1.86
N SER A 28 24.08 -21.82 3.10
CA SER A 28 23.17 -20.75 3.54
C SER A 28 23.26 -19.53 2.64
N ASP A 29 22.12 -18.89 2.35
CA ASP A 29 21.95 -17.68 1.54
C ASP A 29 22.93 -16.55 1.88
N LYS A 30 24.14 -16.60 1.30
CA LYS A 30 25.15 -15.55 1.33
C LYS A 30 25.66 -15.33 -0.08
N TRP A 31 25.30 -14.19 -0.63
CA TRP A 31 25.75 -13.70 -1.93
C TRP A 31 27.25 -13.33 -1.85
N ILE A 32 28.03 -13.72 -2.87
CA ILE A 32 29.47 -13.44 -2.98
C ILE A 32 29.64 -12.25 -3.91
N CYS A 33 30.33 -11.19 -3.46
CA CYS A 33 30.67 -10.03 -4.28
C CYS A 33 32.03 -10.27 -4.95
N VAL A 34 32.10 -10.21 -6.29
CA VAL A 34 33.31 -10.47 -7.09
C VAL A 34 33.59 -9.26 -8.00
N ASP A 35 34.83 -8.77 -8.00
CA ASP A 35 35.32 -7.73 -8.91
C ASP A 35 35.93 -8.40 -10.16
N LEU A 36 35.39 -8.13 -11.36
CA LEU A 36 35.70 -8.86 -12.62
C LEU A 36 36.36 -7.98 -13.70
N THR A 37 37.17 -7.00 -13.32
CA THR A 37 37.87 -6.18 -14.31
C THR A 37 38.93 -7.00 -15.10
N ARG A 38 38.69 -7.24 -16.40
CA ARG A 38 39.58 -7.89 -17.40
C ARG A 38 39.78 -9.42 -17.24
N VAL A 39 38.68 -10.18 -17.24
CA VAL A 39 38.71 -11.65 -17.09
C VAL A 39 38.22 -12.35 -18.37
N ASP A 40 38.93 -13.40 -18.80
CA ASP A 40 38.53 -14.31 -19.88
C ASP A 40 37.96 -15.60 -19.26
N LEU A 41 36.65 -15.83 -19.41
CA LEU A 41 35.92 -16.92 -18.76
C LEU A 41 35.44 -17.92 -19.81
N THR A 42 36.32 -18.85 -20.16
CA THR A 42 35.94 -19.98 -21.04
C THR A 42 35.42 -21.14 -20.20
N ARG A 43 34.17 -21.60 -20.44
CA ARG A 43 33.56 -22.81 -19.83
C ARG A 43 33.36 -22.73 -18.31
N VAL A 44 32.61 -21.73 -17.83
CA VAL A 44 32.33 -21.52 -16.40
C VAL A 44 30.83 -21.59 -16.14
N ASP A 45 30.43 -22.35 -15.12
CA ASP A 45 29.05 -22.39 -14.60
C ASP A 45 28.93 -21.41 -13.42
N LEU A 46 28.14 -20.35 -13.58
CA LEU A 46 27.87 -19.38 -12.51
C LEU A 46 26.42 -19.53 -12.05
N THR A 47 26.23 -20.19 -10.91
CA THR A 47 24.92 -20.34 -10.26
C THR A 47 24.85 -19.42 -9.04
N ARG A 48 23.77 -18.61 -8.92
CA ARG A 48 23.47 -17.74 -7.76
C ARG A 48 24.49 -16.64 -7.47
N VAL A 49 24.83 -15.81 -8.45
CA VAL A 49 25.75 -14.66 -8.30
C VAL A 49 24.96 -13.34 -8.33
N ASP A 50 25.20 -12.43 -7.37
CA ASP A 50 24.71 -11.04 -7.38
C ASP A 50 25.89 -10.06 -7.30
N PRO A 51 26.37 -9.59 -8.47
CA PRO A 51 27.33 -8.53 -8.55
C PRO A 51 26.60 -7.18 -8.46
N THR A 52 26.42 -6.65 -7.25
CA THR A 52 25.96 -5.27 -7.08
C THR A 52 27.08 -4.29 -7.46
N ARG A 53 26.95 -3.67 -8.65
CA ARG A 53 27.87 -2.66 -9.24
C ARG A 53 29.21 -3.20 -9.75
N VAL A 54 29.20 -3.81 -10.93
CA VAL A 54 30.43 -4.19 -11.66
C VAL A 54 30.48 -3.40 -12.97
N ASP A 55 31.64 -2.82 -13.27
CA ASP A 55 31.95 -2.13 -14.53
C ASP A 55 33.04 -2.92 -15.26
N PRO A 56 32.68 -4.03 -15.94
CA PRO A 56 33.66 -4.86 -16.61
C PRO A 56 33.96 -4.25 -17.99
N THR A 57 35.18 -3.74 -18.13
CA THR A 57 35.67 -3.26 -19.44
C THR A 57 36.39 -4.41 -20.15
N ARG A 58 35.79 -4.91 -21.26
CA ARG A 58 36.28 -6.01 -22.11
C ARG A 58 36.22 -7.40 -21.46
N VAL A 59 35.15 -8.15 -21.73
CA VAL A 59 34.96 -9.54 -21.29
C VAL A 59 34.56 -10.38 -22.49
N ASP A 60 35.25 -11.50 -22.69
CA ASP A 60 34.87 -12.51 -23.67
C ASP A 60 34.25 -13.69 -22.91
N LEU A 61 32.95 -13.95 -23.13
CA LEU A 61 32.24 -15.10 -22.54
C LEU A 61 31.95 -16.10 -23.64
N THR A 62 32.65 -17.23 -23.57
CA THR A 62 32.45 -18.33 -24.53
C THR A 62 31.97 -19.58 -23.78
N ARG A 63 30.76 -20.07 -24.12
CA ARG A 63 30.12 -21.25 -23.51
C ARG A 63 29.93 -21.11 -21.99
N VAL A 64 29.05 -20.19 -21.59
CA VAL A 64 28.74 -19.90 -20.18
C VAL A 64 27.25 -20.13 -19.95
N ASP A 65 26.92 -20.92 -18.94
CA ASP A 65 25.54 -21.16 -18.49
C ASP A 65 25.26 -20.27 -17.26
N LEU A 66 24.30 -19.35 -17.41
CA LEU A 66 23.90 -18.41 -16.36
C LEU A 66 22.50 -18.80 -15.86
N THR A 67 22.41 -19.30 -14.63
CA THR A 67 21.11 -19.65 -14.03
C THR A 67 20.88 -18.86 -12.75
N ARG A 68 19.75 -18.12 -12.69
CA ARG A 68 19.34 -17.29 -11.55
C ARG A 68 20.38 -16.22 -11.19
N VAL A 69 20.60 -15.29 -12.12
CA VAL A 69 21.54 -14.18 -11.96
C VAL A 69 20.75 -12.87 -11.96
N ASP A 70 20.92 -12.08 -10.90
CA ASP A 70 20.34 -10.74 -10.80
C ASP A 70 21.46 -9.73 -11.01
N LEU A 71 21.40 -8.96 -12.10
CA LEU A 71 22.38 -7.90 -12.36
C LEU A 71 21.69 -6.54 -12.17
N THR A 72 22.19 -5.77 -11.21
CA THR A 72 21.69 -4.41 -10.96
C THR A 72 22.80 -3.39 -11.12
N ARG A 73 22.60 -2.40 -12.00
CA ARG A 73 23.57 -1.29 -12.28
C ARG A 73 24.91 -1.80 -12.83
N VAL A 74 24.86 -2.42 -14.00
CA VAL A 74 26.04 -2.95 -14.70
C VAL A 74 26.20 -2.22 -16.03
N ASP A 75 27.39 -1.69 -16.28
CA ASP A 75 27.74 -1.06 -17.56
C ASP A 75 28.65 -2.02 -18.32
N LEU A 76 28.13 -2.71 -19.34
CA LEU A 76 28.93 -3.62 -20.17
C LEU A 76 29.39 -2.88 -21.42
N THR A 77 30.70 -2.71 -21.54
CA THR A 77 31.30 -2.08 -22.72
C THR A 77 32.22 -3.06 -23.44
N ARG A 78 31.92 -3.35 -24.72
CA ARG A 78 32.69 -4.28 -25.59
C ARG A 78 32.72 -5.72 -25.05
N VAL A 79 31.59 -6.41 -25.17
CA VAL A 79 31.44 -7.80 -24.73
C VAL A 79 31.05 -8.67 -25.92
N ASP A 80 31.81 -9.73 -26.16
CA ASP A 80 31.50 -10.75 -27.16
C ASP A 80 30.87 -11.95 -26.46
N LEU A 81 29.59 -12.22 -26.75
CA LEU A 81 28.84 -13.34 -26.18
C LEU A 81 28.67 -14.40 -27.27
N THR A 82 29.34 -15.53 -27.12
CA THR A 82 29.17 -16.65 -28.07
C THR A 82 28.69 -17.92 -27.34
N ARG A 83 27.50 -18.40 -27.71
CA ARG A 83 26.84 -19.58 -27.10
C ARG A 83 26.64 -19.41 -25.59
N VAL A 84 25.75 -18.50 -25.23
CA VAL A 84 25.41 -18.21 -23.83
C VAL A 84 23.92 -18.47 -23.65
N ASP A 85 23.57 -19.31 -22.68
CA ASP A 85 22.18 -19.73 -22.42
C ASP A 85 21.75 -19.24 -21.02
N PRO A 86 21.27 -17.99 -20.90
CA PRO A 86 20.76 -17.49 -19.64
C PRO A 86 19.31 -17.95 -19.41
N THR A 87 19.05 -18.48 -18.22
CA THR A 87 17.69 -18.84 -17.78
C THR A 87 17.37 -18.16 -16.45
N ARG A 88 16.25 -17.42 -16.40
CA ARG A 88 15.82 -16.62 -15.23
C ARG A 88 16.85 -15.56 -14.83
N VAL A 89 16.95 -14.52 -15.66
CA VAL A 89 17.88 -13.41 -15.44
C VAL A 89 17.09 -12.11 -15.36
N ASP A 90 17.29 -11.37 -14.28
CA ASP A 90 16.70 -10.05 -14.08
C ASP A 90 17.79 -8.98 -14.25
N LEU A 91 17.67 -8.16 -15.29
CA LEU A 91 18.57 -7.04 -15.54
C LEU A 91 17.84 -5.73 -15.25
N THR A 92 18.35 -4.96 -14.29
CA THR A 92 17.79 -3.64 -13.98
C THR A 92 18.85 -2.54 -14.06
N ARG A 93 18.61 -1.52 -14.90
CA ARG A 93 19.55 -0.40 -15.14
C ARG A 93 20.89 -0.88 -15.69
N VAL A 94 20.87 -1.42 -16.92
CA VAL A 94 22.08 -1.94 -17.58
C VAL A 94 22.32 -1.14 -18.85
N ASP A 95 23.55 -0.63 -19.02
CA ASP A 95 23.95 0.04 -20.25
C ASP A 95 24.82 -0.93 -21.06
N LEU A 96 24.32 -1.37 -22.22
CA LEU A 96 25.05 -2.24 -23.14
C LEU A 96 25.53 -1.42 -24.33
N THR A 97 26.85 -1.29 -24.47
CA THR A 97 27.45 -0.57 -25.59
C THR A 97 28.42 -1.47 -26.36
N ARG A 98 28.15 -1.67 -27.67
CA ARG A 98 28.94 -2.54 -28.57
C ARG A 98 29.00 -3.99 -28.08
N VAL A 99 27.87 -4.66 -28.14
CA VAL A 99 27.73 -6.07 -27.75
C VAL A 99 27.29 -6.87 -28.97
N ASP A 100 28.05 -7.92 -29.31
CA ASP A 100 27.78 -8.77 -30.47
C ASP A 100 27.41 -10.18 -29.98
N PRO A 101 26.13 -10.47 -29.68
CA PRO A 101 25.71 -11.80 -29.29
C PRO A 101 25.53 -12.68 -30.54
N THR A 102 26.17 -13.86 -30.53
CA THR A 102 26.01 -14.86 -31.59
C THR A 102 25.54 -16.18 -30.99
N ARG A 103 24.35 -16.66 -31.43
CA ARG A 103 23.70 -17.89 -30.92
C ARG A 103 23.43 -17.84 -29.43
N VAL A 104 22.42 -17.07 -29.04
CA VAL A 104 22.02 -16.87 -27.64
C VAL A 104 20.54 -17.22 -27.50
N ASP A 105 20.22 -18.10 -26.56
CA ASP A 105 18.85 -18.54 -26.27
C ASP A 105 18.40 -17.93 -24.93
N LEU A 106 17.57 -16.88 -24.99
CA LEU A 106 17.05 -16.20 -23.80
C LEU A 106 15.70 -16.80 -23.40
N THR A 107 15.62 -17.34 -22.17
CA THR A 107 14.36 -17.87 -21.63
C THR A 107 14.04 -17.25 -20.27
N LEU A 108 12.83 -16.67 -20.13
CA LEU A 108 12.37 -16.00 -18.89
C LEU A 108 13.33 -14.90 -18.43
N VAL A 109 13.44 -13.83 -19.21
CA VAL A 109 14.34 -12.69 -18.93
C VAL A 109 13.51 -11.43 -18.75
N ASP A 110 13.72 -10.73 -17.64
CA ASP A 110 13.08 -9.44 -17.35
C ASP A 110 14.11 -8.32 -17.48
N LEU A 111 13.94 -7.43 -18.46
CA LEU A 111 14.80 -6.26 -18.65
C LEU A 111 14.03 -4.99 -18.30
N THR A 112 14.55 -4.22 -17.34
CA THR A 112 13.95 -2.94 -16.96
C THR A 112 14.98 -1.80 -17.01
N ARG A 113 14.71 -0.76 -17.81
CA ARG A 113 15.59 0.41 -18.03
C ARG A 113 16.96 -0.01 -18.58
N VAL A 114 16.99 -0.51 -19.81
CA VAL A 114 18.23 -0.94 -20.47
C VAL A 114 18.48 -0.03 -21.67
N ASP A 115 19.68 0.54 -21.75
CA ASP A 115 20.10 1.34 -22.89
C ASP A 115 20.97 0.47 -23.81
N LEU A 116 20.48 0.21 -25.03
CA LEU A 116 21.18 -0.59 -26.03
C LEU A 116 21.74 0.33 -27.11
N THR A 117 23.07 0.40 -27.23
CA THR A 117 23.71 1.21 -28.28
C THR A 117 24.65 0.36 -29.13
N ARG A 118 24.37 0.26 -30.44
CA ARG A 118 25.15 -0.53 -31.42
C ARG A 118 25.28 -2.00 -31.01
N VAL A 119 24.19 -2.74 -31.11
CA VAL A 119 24.13 -4.18 -30.81
C VAL A 119 23.73 -4.89 -32.09
N ASP A 120 24.54 -5.86 -32.53
CA ASP A 120 24.30 -6.63 -33.76
C ASP A 120 24.08 -8.12 -33.41
N PRO A 121 22.87 -8.51 -32.98
CA PRO A 121 22.56 -9.90 -32.69
C PRO A 121 22.42 -10.73 -33.97
N THR A 122 23.01 -11.92 -33.96
CA THR A 122 22.82 -12.90 -35.04
C THR A 122 22.35 -14.25 -34.48
N ARG A 123 21.18 -14.72 -34.94
CA ARG A 123 20.53 -15.98 -34.48
C ARG A 123 20.26 -15.98 -32.98
N VAL A 124 19.21 -15.26 -32.56
CA VAL A 124 18.79 -15.16 -31.17
C VAL A 124 17.36 -15.67 -31.05
N ASP A 125 17.13 -16.56 -30.09
CA ASP A 125 15.80 -17.10 -29.79
C ASP A 125 15.29 -16.47 -28.48
N LEU A 126 14.18 -15.75 -28.55
CA LEU A 126 13.56 -15.08 -27.40
C LEU A 126 12.26 -15.78 -27.01
N THR A 127 12.20 -16.33 -25.79
CA THR A 127 10.98 -16.96 -25.28
C THR A 127 10.59 -16.38 -23.92
N ARG A 128 9.39 -15.80 -23.83
CA ARG A 128 8.83 -15.20 -22.60
C ARG A 128 9.76 -14.13 -22.01
N VAL A 129 9.94 -13.05 -22.75
CA VAL A 129 10.82 -11.93 -22.38
C VAL A 129 9.96 -10.69 -22.15
N ASP A 130 10.13 -10.04 -21.00
CA ASP A 130 9.43 -8.81 -20.64
C ASP A 130 10.41 -7.63 -20.69
N LEU A 131 10.18 -6.68 -21.60
CA LEU A 131 11.01 -5.48 -21.75
C LEU A 131 10.23 -4.24 -21.36
N THR A 132 10.76 -3.48 -20.39
CA THR A 132 10.14 -2.23 -19.94
C THR A 132 11.13 -1.07 -19.98
N ARG A 133 10.81 -0.03 -20.76
CA ARG A 133 11.67 1.17 -20.96
C ARG A 133 13.05 0.83 -21.51
N VAL A 134 13.09 0.28 -22.71
CA VAL A 134 14.35 0.02 -23.43
C VAL A 134 14.49 1.07 -24.52
N ASP A 135 15.66 1.70 -24.62
CA ASP A 135 15.98 2.67 -25.69
C ASP A 135 17.06 2.07 -26.61
N PRO A 136 16.67 1.40 -27.72
CA PRO A 136 17.62 0.94 -28.71
C PRO A 136 18.02 2.05 -29.68
N THR A 137 19.33 2.25 -29.83
CA THR A 137 19.89 3.14 -30.85
C THR A 137 20.83 2.38 -31.78
N ARG A 138 20.42 2.23 -33.06
CA ARG A 138 21.13 1.51 -34.13
C ARG A 138 21.33 0.03 -33.80
N VAL A 139 20.27 -0.74 -33.95
CA VAL A 139 20.28 -2.20 -33.77
C VAL A 139 19.95 -2.83 -35.12
N ASP A 140 20.78 -3.78 -35.56
CA ASP A 140 20.57 -4.54 -36.80
C ASP A 140 20.24 -6.00 -36.43
N LEU A 141 18.96 -6.38 -36.53
CA LEU A 141 18.48 -7.73 -36.20
C LEU A 141 18.54 -8.63 -37.44
N THR A 142 19.25 -9.76 -37.34
CA THR A 142 19.26 -10.77 -38.41
C THR A 142 18.90 -12.15 -37.90
N ARG A 143 17.76 -12.69 -38.37
CA ARG A 143 17.24 -14.03 -38.05
C ARG A 143 16.95 -14.19 -36.54
N VAL A 144 15.90 -13.52 -36.07
CA VAL A 144 15.44 -13.58 -34.68
C VAL A 144 14.08 -14.27 -34.64
N ASP A 145 13.93 -15.26 -33.76
CA ASP A 145 12.67 -15.97 -33.55
C ASP A 145 12.12 -15.61 -32.16
N SER A 146 10.92 -15.02 -32.11
CA SER A 146 10.33 -14.48 -30.88
C SER A 146 8.98 -15.11 -30.56
N THR A 147 8.83 -15.63 -29.34
CA THR A 147 7.56 -16.20 -28.86
C THR A 147 7.15 -15.61 -27.50
N ARG A 148 6.00 -14.91 -27.48
CA ARG A 148 5.44 -14.23 -26.29
C ARG A 148 6.39 -13.18 -25.71
N VAL A 149 6.46 -12.03 -26.35
CA VAL A 149 7.26 -10.88 -25.92
C VAL A 149 6.32 -9.73 -25.59
N ASP A 150 6.47 -9.16 -24.39
CA ASP A 150 5.69 -8.00 -23.93
C ASP A 150 6.61 -6.77 -23.89
N LEU A 151 6.29 -5.76 -24.71
CA LEU A 151 7.06 -4.52 -24.82
C LEU A 151 6.25 -3.34 -24.27
N THR A 152 6.80 -2.62 -23.27
CA THR A 152 6.15 -1.43 -22.70
C THR A 152 7.07 -0.21 -22.74
N ARG A 153 6.68 0.82 -23.51
CA ARG A 153 7.40 2.08 -23.76
C ARG A 153 8.79 1.89 -24.37
N GLU A 154 8.85 1.83 -25.69
CA GLU A 154 10.09 1.78 -26.47
C GLU A 154 10.23 3.05 -27.33
N ASN A 155 11.45 3.55 -27.47
CA ASN A 155 11.75 4.69 -28.35
C ASN A 155 12.99 4.39 -29.20
N SER A 156 12.78 4.17 -30.51
CA SER A 156 13.83 3.71 -31.42
C SER A 156 14.16 4.76 -32.50
N THR A 157 15.46 4.93 -32.75
CA THR A 157 15.95 5.96 -33.69
C THR A 157 16.31 5.40 -35.07
N ARG A 158 16.59 4.10 -35.18
CA ARG A 158 16.88 3.43 -36.46
C ARG A 158 16.93 1.93 -36.26
N GLU A 159 16.09 1.22 -36.98
CA GLU A 159 15.98 -0.24 -36.94
C GLU A 159 15.92 -0.81 -38.36
N ASN A 160 16.61 -1.93 -38.57
CA ASN A 160 16.63 -2.64 -39.85
C ASN A 160 16.61 -4.15 -39.56
N SER A 161 15.55 -4.83 -40.00
CA SER A 161 15.39 -6.26 -39.77
C SER A 161 15.28 -7.05 -41.07
N THR A 162 15.89 -8.25 -41.07
CA THR A 162 15.85 -9.16 -42.21
C THR A 162 15.49 -10.57 -41.75
N ARG A 163 14.31 -11.05 -42.16
CA ARG A 163 13.72 -12.36 -41.80
C ARG A 163 13.44 -12.55 -40.30
N GLU A 164 12.24 -12.20 -39.89
CA GLU A 164 11.71 -12.40 -38.53
C GLU A 164 10.40 -13.20 -38.58
N ASP A 165 10.26 -14.17 -37.66
CA ASP A 165 9.04 -14.95 -37.46
C ASP A 165 8.53 -14.70 -36.01
N SER A 166 7.32 -14.14 -35.87
CA SER A 166 6.73 -13.80 -34.57
C SER A 166 5.35 -14.44 -34.37
N THR A 167 5.11 -14.99 -33.16
CA THR A 167 3.88 -15.76 -32.90
C THR A 167 2.98 -15.25 -31.77
N ARG A 168 3.30 -14.08 -31.17
CA ARG A 168 2.47 -13.28 -30.26
C ARG A 168 3.29 -12.15 -29.62
N VAL A 169 3.00 -10.91 -30.00
CA VAL A 169 3.66 -9.71 -29.48
C VAL A 169 2.60 -8.71 -29.03
N ASP A 170 2.74 -8.18 -27.80
CA ASP A 170 1.87 -7.12 -27.26
C ASP A 170 2.70 -5.83 -27.07
N LEU A 171 2.35 -4.77 -27.83
CA LEU A 171 3.07 -3.49 -27.85
C LEU A 171 2.28 -2.37 -27.17
N THR A 172 2.90 -1.67 -26.22
CA THR A 172 2.28 -0.48 -25.62
C THR A 172 3.18 0.77 -25.69
N ARG A 173 2.82 1.68 -26.63
CA ARG A 173 3.45 3.00 -26.88
C ARG A 173 4.87 2.87 -27.45
N VAL A 174 4.96 2.79 -28.77
CA VAL A 174 6.21 2.70 -29.54
C VAL A 174 6.36 3.98 -30.38
N ASP A 175 7.50 4.66 -30.25
CA ASP A 175 7.88 5.82 -31.08
C ASP A 175 9.08 5.43 -31.96
N SER A 176 8.90 5.40 -33.28
CA SER A 176 9.94 4.96 -34.23
C SER A 176 10.18 5.98 -35.33
N THR A 177 11.42 6.45 -35.50
CA THR A 177 11.71 7.46 -36.52
C THR A 177 11.92 6.88 -37.92
N ARG A 178 12.50 5.68 -38.05
CA ARG A 178 12.75 4.99 -39.34
C ARG A 178 12.82 3.48 -39.14
N VAL A 179 12.02 2.76 -39.91
CA VAL A 179 11.92 1.29 -39.88
C VAL A 179 11.99 0.76 -41.33
N ASP A 180 12.96 -0.13 -41.60
CA ASP A 180 13.11 -0.86 -42.87
C ASP A 180 12.96 -2.38 -42.58
N LEU A 181 11.88 -3.02 -43.09
CA LEU A 181 11.63 -4.46 -42.90
C LEU A 181 11.60 -5.19 -44.24
N THR A 182 12.33 -6.32 -44.32
CA THR A 182 12.32 -7.18 -45.51
C THR A 182 12.01 -8.63 -45.13
N ARG A 183 10.85 -9.14 -45.59
CA ARG A 183 10.29 -10.48 -45.28
C ARG A 183 10.02 -10.72 -43.79
N GLU A 184 8.81 -10.42 -43.36
CA GLU A 184 8.31 -10.67 -42.00
C GLU A 184 7.04 -11.52 -42.04
N ASN A 185 6.90 -12.46 -41.10
CA ASN A 185 5.69 -13.27 -40.88
C ASN A 185 5.22 -13.14 -39.43
N SER A 186 4.03 -12.56 -39.25
CA SER A 186 3.44 -12.32 -37.91
C SER A 186 2.01 -12.87 -37.85
N THR A 187 1.70 -13.63 -36.79
CA THR A 187 0.44 -14.42 -36.71
C THR A 187 -0.58 -13.94 -35.67
N ARG A 188 -0.22 -12.95 -34.83
CA ARG A 188 -1.07 -12.28 -33.83
C ARG A 188 -0.30 -11.14 -33.16
N GLU A 189 -0.70 -9.91 -33.44
CA GLU A 189 -0.09 -8.70 -32.88
C GLU A 189 -1.18 -7.73 -32.40
N ASN A 190 -0.92 -7.01 -31.31
CA ASN A 190 -1.88 -6.09 -30.71
C ASN A 190 -1.16 -4.85 -30.16
N SER A 191 -1.50 -3.67 -30.68
CA SER A 191 -0.81 -2.42 -30.32
C SER A 191 -1.78 -1.30 -29.90
N THR A 192 -1.33 -0.50 -28.93
CA THR A 192 -2.19 0.52 -28.28
C THR A 192 -1.89 1.98 -28.67
N ARG A 193 -0.69 2.26 -29.20
CA ARG A 193 -0.23 3.58 -29.68
C ARG A 193 1.10 3.44 -30.41
N GLU A 194 1.15 3.87 -31.65
CA GLU A 194 2.36 3.89 -32.50
C GLU A 194 2.46 5.20 -33.26
N ASP A 195 3.60 5.90 -33.12
CA ASP A 195 3.92 7.10 -33.90
C ASP A 195 5.17 6.80 -34.75
N SER A 196 5.03 6.77 -36.08
CA SER A 196 6.17 6.50 -36.97
C SER A 196 6.26 7.45 -38.17
N THR A 197 7.49 7.95 -38.41
CA THR A 197 7.68 9.05 -39.38
C THR A 197 7.97 8.58 -40.81
N ARG A 198 8.52 7.38 -40.98
CA ARG A 198 8.82 6.78 -42.28
C ARG A 198 8.99 5.27 -42.18
N VAL A 199 8.21 4.53 -42.97
CA VAL A 199 8.17 3.07 -42.97
C VAL A 199 8.26 2.56 -44.40
N ASP A 200 9.23 1.69 -44.69
CA ASP A 200 9.40 1.01 -45.98
C ASP A 200 9.22 -0.52 -45.77
N LEU A 201 8.13 -1.11 -46.29
CA LEU A 201 7.81 -2.54 -46.14
C LEU A 201 7.84 -3.25 -47.50
N THR A 202 8.57 -4.37 -47.58
CA THR A 202 8.57 -5.23 -48.78
C THR A 202 8.34 -6.70 -48.41
N ARG A 203 7.25 -7.28 -48.96
CA ARG A 203 6.82 -8.69 -48.76
C ARG A 203 6.57 -9.06 -47.29
N VAL A 204 5.48 -8.57 -46.72
CA VAL A 204 5.03 -8.88 -45.34
C VAL A 204 3.79 -9.77 -45.41
N ASP A 205 3.72 -10.83 -44.60
CA ASP A 205 2.55 -11.72 -44.47
C ASP A 205 1.98 -11.60 -43.04
N LEU A 206 0.86 -10.88 -42.89
CA LEU A 206 0.22 -10.61 -41.59
C LEU A 206 -1.12 -11.34 -41.49
N THR A 207 -1.30 -12.10 -40.40
CA THR A 207 -2.59 -12.75 -40.11
C THR A 207 -3.10 -12.32 -38.73
N ARG A 208 -4.25 -11.61 -38.69
CA ARG A 208 -4.92 -11.08 -37.48
C ARG A 208 -4.10 -10.07 -36.65
N GLU A 209 -4.09 -8.82 -37.12
CA GLU A 209 -3.54 -7.65 -36.42
C GLU A 209 -4.67 -6.77 -35.86
N ASN A 210 -4.46 -6.12 -34.71
CA ASN A 210 -5.44 -5.24 -34.08
C ASN A 210 -4.76 -4.00 -33.44
N SER A 211 -4.97 -2.82 -34.04
CA SER A 211 -4.22 -1.60 -33.69
C SER A 211 -5.19 -0.43 -33.43
N THR A 212 -5.00 0.28 -32.30
CA THR A 212 -6.03 1.22 -31.77
C THR A 212 -5.68 2.71 -31.86
N ARG A 213 -4.47 3.06 -32.33
CA ARG A 213 -4.02 4.45 -32.56
C ARG A 213 -2.68 4.47 -33.30
N VAL A 214 -2.67 4.86 -34.57
CA VAL A 214 -1.47 4.86 -35.42
C VAL A 214 -1.36 6.21 -36.16
N ASP A 215 -0.24 6.93 -35.98
CA ASP A 215 0.12 8.13 -36.76
C ASP A 215 1.26 7.83 -37.74
N LEU A 216 0.95 7.82 -39.05
CA LEU A 216 1.90 7.55 -40.14
C LEU A 216 2.00 8.75 -41.07
N THR A 217 3.20 9.34 -41.18
CA THR A 217 3.39 10.57 -41.99
C THR A 217 3.97 10.32 -43.39
N ARG A 218 4.33 9.07 -43.74
CA ARG A 218 4.79 8.65 -45.08
C ARG A 218 5.02 7.13 -45.18
N VAL A 219 4.23 6.45 -46.02
CA VAL A 219 4.27 4.99 -46.22
C VAL A 219 4.36 4.68 -47.71
N ASP A 220 5.25 3.76 -48.11
CA ASP A 220 5.32 3.19 -49.46
C ASP A 220 5.06 1.67 -49.35
N LEU A 221 3.98 1.16 -49.97
CA LEU A 221 3.55 -0.24 -49.84
C LEU A 221 3.62 -0.97 -51.17
N THR A 222 4.31 -2.11 -51.20
CA THR A 222 4.21 -3.09 -52.30
C THR A 222 3.99 -4.49 -51.70
N CYS A 223 2.73 -4.97 -51.65
CA CYS A 223 2.37 -6.26 -51.05
C CYS A 223 1.44 -7.11 -51.95
N GLU A 224 1.55 -8.45 -51.82
CA GLU A 224 0.83 -9.45 -52.64
C GLU A 224 -0.40 -10.08 -51.95
N ASP A 225 -0.59 -10.00 -50.62
CA ASP A 225 -1.81 -10.46 -49.95
C ASP A 225 -2.01 -9.81 -48.55
N LEU A 226 -3.24 -9.37 -48.23
CA LEU A 226 -3.65 -8.90 -46.89
C LEU A 226 -4.99 -9.55 -46.54
N THR A 227 -5.07 -10.31 -45.44
CA THR A 227 -6.34 -10.88 -44.97
C THR A 227 -6.66 -10.49 -43.53
N ARG A 228 -7.68 -9.63 -43.38
CA ARG A 228 -8.33 -9.18 -42.12
C ARG A 228 -7.42 -8.39 -41.17
N VAL A 229 -7.29 -7.09 -41.47
CA VAL A 229 -6.71 -6.04 -40.60
C VAL A 229 -7.85 -5.16 -40.06
N ASP A 230 -7.84 -4.82 -38.77
CA ASP A 230 -8.83 -3.92 -38.14
C ASP A 230 -8.09 -2.70 -37.54
N LEU A 231 -8.26 -1.51 -38.14
CA LEU A 231 -7.61 -0.26 -37.74
C LEU A 231 -8.65 0.71 -37.17
N THR A 232 -8.49 1.11 -35.91
CA THR A 232 -9.38 2.11 -35.28
C THR A 232 -8.59 3.39 -34.97
N ARG A 233 -8.94 4.49 -35.68
CA ARG A 233 -8.33 5.85 -35.63
C ARG A 233 -6.90 5.97 -36.18
N VAL A 234 -6.82 6.39 -37.44
CA VAL A 234 -5.60 6.85 -38.14
C VAL A 234 -5.74 8.36 -38.37
N ASP A 235 -4.75 9.18 -37.97
CA ASP A 235 -4.71 10.60 -38.34
C ASP A 235 -3.87 10.77 -39.62
N LEU A 236 -4.53 10.87 -40.77
CA LEU A 236 -3.89 11.18 -42.04
C LEU A 236 -4.00 12.68 -42.30
N THR A 237 -2.91 13.43 -42.06
CA THR A 237 -2.84 14.82 -42.53
C THR A 237 -2.52 14.85 -44.03
N ARG A 238 -3.52 14.59 -44.89
CA ARG A 238 -4.05 15.52 -45.92
C ARG A 238 -5.16 14.89 -46.78
N GLU A 239 -6.22 15.70 -46.96
CA GLU A 239 -7.32 15.68 -47.94
C GLU A 239 -8.55 14.76 -47.74
N ASP A 240 -9.67 15.47 -47.57
CA ASP A 240 -11.07 15.22 -47.90
C ASP A 240 -12.03 14.34 -47.03
N LEU A 241 -12.92 15.10 -46.37
CA LEU A 241 -14.37 14.94 -46.19
C LEU A 241 -14.97 14.19 -44.97
N THR A 242 -15.62 15.03 -44.15
CA THR A 242 -16.96 14.89 -43.51
C THR A 242 -17.22 13.93 -42.33
N ARG A 243 -17.40 14.57 -41.16
CA ARG A 243 -18.51 14.52 -40.16
C ARG A 243 -18.98 13.19 -39.51
N GLU A 244 -19.22 13.31 -38.19
CA GLU A 244 -20.08 12.52 -37.24
C GLU A 244 -19.38 11.53 -36.26
N ASP A 245 -19.05 12.09 -35.08
CA ASP A 245 -19.56 11.80 -33.72
C ASP A 245 -19.83 10.35 -33.19
N LEU A 246 -19.47 10.21 -31.89
CA LEU A 246 -19.97 9.30 -30.82
C LEU A 246 -19.29 7.94 -30.46
N THR A 247 -18.69 7.95 -29.24
CA THR A 247 -18.92 7.08 -28.04
C THR A 247 -18.17 5.75 -27.76
N ARG A 248 -17.70 5.68 -26.49
CA ARG A 248 -17.64 4.57 -25.48
C ARG A 248 -16.61 3.43 -25.59
N GLU A 249 -15.72 3.26 -24.60
CA GLU A 249 -15.80 2.44 -23.33
C GLU A 249 -15.66 0.92 -23.60
N ASP A 250 -14.90 0.06 -22.89
CA ASP A 250 -13.95 0.12 -21.77
C ASP A 250 -13.37 -1.33 -21.53
N LEU A 251 -12.30 -1.44 -20.71
CA LEU A 251 -11.84 -2.60 -19.88
C LEU A 251 -10.95 -3.76 -20.41
N THR A 252 -9.87 -4.04 -19.64
CA THR A 252 -9.13 -5.33 -19.53
C THR A 252 -8.92 -5.72 -18.04
N PRO A 253 -8.68 -7.02 -17.72
CA PRO A 253 -8.62 -7.54 -16.34
C PRO A 253 -7.20 -7.85 -15.80
N MET A 254 -7.14 -8.10 -14.48
CA MET A 254 -5.96 -8.48 -13.67
C MET A 254 -5.52 -9.96 -13.77
N SER A 255 -4.27 -10.27 -13.36
CA SER A 255 -3.90 -11.59 -12.80
C SER A 255 -2.76 -11.56 -11.75
N VAL A 256 -2.63 -12.67 -10.99
CA VAL A 256 -1.91 -12.91 -9.71
C VAL A 256 -1.08 -14.20 -9.82
N SER A 257 -0.06 -14.41 -8.97
CA SER A 257 0.50 -15.75 -8.63
C SER A 257 1.17 -15.82 -7.22
N PRO A 258 1.44 -17.02 -6.63
CA PRO A 258 1.13 -17.31 -5.20
C PRO A 258 2.20 -18.04 -4.31
N GLN A 259 1.81 -18.35 -3.04
CA GLN A 259 2.29 -19.37 -2.03
C GLN A 259 3.68 -19.17 -1.34
N GLY A 260 3.97 -19.54 -0.08
CA GLY A 260 3.27 -20.16 1.06
C GLY A 260 4.27 -20.87 2.03
N SER A 261 4.17 -20.68 3.36
CA SER A 261 4.43 -21.66 4.45
C SER A 261 4.30 -20.99 5.84
N VAL A 262 3.57 -21.64 6.76
CA VAL A 262 3.18 -21.08 8.08
C VAL A 262 3.59 -22.07 9.18
N GLU A 263 4.35 -21.56 10.16
CA GLU A 263 4.69 -22.22 11.43
C GLU A 263 3.80 -21.72 12.60
N PRO A 264 3.72 -22.46 13.72
CA PRO A 264 2.66 -22.30 14.71
C PRO A 264 2.85 -21.06 15.59
N MET A 265 1.85 -20.16 15.60
CA MET A 265 1.76 -19.05 16.55
C MET A 265 1.36 -19.56 17.94
N GLN A 266 2.31 -19.47 18.86
CA GLN A 266 2.13 -19.66 20.30
C GLN A 266 1.31 -18.51 20.88
N ILE A 267 0.20 -18.84 21.55
CA ILE A 267 -0.65 -17.89 22.27
C ILE A 267 -0.02 -17.73 23.65
N ASP A 268 0.64 -16.60 23.87
CA ASP A 268 0.82 -15.96 25.18
C ASP A 268 1.27 -14.52 24.91
N ALA A 269 0.31 -13.61 24.81
CA ALA A 269 0.57 -12.17 24.80
C ALA A 269 -0.29 -11.54 25.90
N ASP A 270 0.38 -11.05 26.93
CA ASP A 270 -0.20 -10.22 27.98
C ASP A 270 -0.86 -8.98 27.37
N PRO A 271 -2.10 -8.62 27.76
CA PRO A 271 -2.82 -7.48 27.20
C PRO A 271 -2.37 -6.18 27.89
N GLN A 272 -1.10 -5.81 27.78
CA GLN A 272 -0.58 -4.56 28.35
C GLN A 272 0.53 -3.96 27.49
N GLU A 273 0.22 -3.52 26.26
CA GLU A 273 1.00 -2.49 25.57
C GLU A 273 0.20 -2.07 24.32
N ASP A 274 -0.61 -1.01 24.44
CA ASP A 274 -1.09 -0.13 23.35
C ASP A 274 -2.22 0.84 23.79
N GLN A 275 -2.64 0.85 25.07
CA GLN A 275 -3.63 1.83 25.57
C GLN A 275 -3.10 3.25 25.79
N GLN A 276 -1.83 3.54 25.48
CA GLN A 276 -1.25 4.87 25.68
C GLN A 276 -1.36 5.72 24.41
N ASN A 277 -2.56 6.08 23.95
CA ASN A 277 -2.76 7.24 23.05
C ASN A 277 -4.22 7.65 22.77
N ALA A 278 -5.19 7.24 23.58
CA ALA A 278 -6.48 7.93 23.62
C ALA A 278 -6.26 9.24 24.40
N GLN A 279 -5.99 10.33 23.69
CA GLN A 279 -6.17 11.65 24.28
C GLN A 279 -7.66 11.77 24.57
N ASP A 280 -8.05 11.81 25.85
CA ASP A 280 -9.41 12.13 26.27
C ASP A 280 -9.70 13.57 25.83
N ILE A 281 -10.22 13.74 24.60
CA ILE A 281 -10.64 15.03 24.10
C ILE A 281 -12.06 15.25 24.60
N ASN A 282 -12.19 15.76 25.82
CA ASN A 282 -13.48 16.14 26.38
C ASN A 282 -13.95 17.44 25.74
N TYR A 283 -14.73 17.35 24.67
CA TYR A 283 -15.40 18.48 24.02
C TYR A 283 -16.91 18.28 24.03
N ILE A 284 -17.65 19.38 23.95
CA ILE A 284 -19.11 19.37 23.96
C ILE A 284 -19.59 19.99 22.65
N VAL A 285 -20.52 19.30 21.97
CA VAL A 285 -21.16 19.77 20.75
C VAL A 285 -22.54 20.31 21.10
N GLU A 286 -22.72 21.62 20.92
CA GLU A 286 -23.94 22.33 21.33
C GLU A 286 -24.99 22.45 20.22
N ASN A 287 -24.63 22.42 18.93
CA ASN A 287 -25.58 22.63 17.82
C ASN A 287 -25.56 21.48 16.81
N PRO A 288 -26.03 20.27 17.17
CA PRO A 288 -26.11 19.17 16.22
C PRO A 288 -27.26 19.39 15.22
N THR A 289 -27.01 19.09 13.94
CA THR A 289 -28.08 18.90 12.94
C THR A 289 -28.34 17.42 12.66
N LEU A 290 -27.82 16.55 13.53
CA LEU A 290 -27.86 15.10 13.40
C LEU A 290 -29.26 14.54 13.61
N ASP A 291 -29.75 13.76 12.63
CA ASP A 291 -30.93 12.91 12.80
C ASP A 291 -30.55 11.62 13.54
N LEU A 292 -30.90 11.54 14.82
CA LEU A 292 -30.64 10.39 15.69
C LEU A 292 -31.35 9.11 15.22
N GLU A 293 -32.56 9.21 14.67
CA GLU A 293 -33.38 8.04 14.30
C GLU A 293 -32.78 7.32 13.09
N GLN A 294 -32.44 8.10 12.06
CA GLN A 294 -31.77 7.60 10.88
C GLN A 294 -30.39 7.03 11.24
N HIS A 295 -29.62 7.75 12.06
CA HIS A 295 -28.30 7.30 12.50
C HIS A 295 -28.38 5.98 13.28
N ALA A 296 -29.28 5.84 14.25
CA ALA A 296 -29.42 4.62 15.04
C ALA A 296 -29.92 3.42 14.23
N THR A 297 -30.73 3.65 13.20
CA THR A 297 -31.28 2.58 12.33
C THR A 297 -30.24 2.01 11.38
N SER A 298 -29.22 2.80 11.04
CA SER A 298 -28.12 2.36 10.17
C SER A 298 -27.18 1.33 10.81
N TYR A 299 -27.20 1.17 12.14
CA TYR A 299 -26.33 0.28 12.90
C TYR A 299 -27.09 -0.80 13.68
N SER A 300 -26.43 -1.91 13.97
CA SER A 300 -26.96 -3.03 14.76
C SER A 300 -25.95 -3.52 15.81
N GLY A 301 -26.41 -4.37 16.73
CA GLY A 301 -25.59 -4.98 17.76
C GLY A 301 -24.96 -3.97 18.74
N LEU A 302 -23.78 -4.33 19.26
CA LEU A 302 -23.02 -3.50 20.21
C LEU A 302 -22.61 -2.14 19.62
N MET A 303 -22.31 -2.09 18.31
CA MET A 303 -21.95 -0.85 17.61
C MET A 303 -23.03 0.23 17.73
N ARG A 304 -24.31 -0.16 17.65
CA ARG A 304 -25.44 0.77 17.84
C ARG A 304 -25.46 1.34 19.27
N ILE A 305 -25.19 0.50 20.26
CA ILE A 305 -25.20 0.88 21.68
C ILE A 305 -24.05 1.85 21.96
N GLU A 306 -22.82 1.49 21.57
CA GLU A 306 -21.62 2.31 21.78
C GLU A 306 -21.72 3.67 21.08
N ARG A 307 -22.20 3.71 19.82
CA ARG A 307 -22.40 4.97 19.09
C ARG A 307 -23.43 5.88 19.74
N LEU A 308 -24.55 5.33 20.24
CA LEU A 308 -25.56 6.13 20.95
C LEU A 308 -25.04 6.64 22.29
N GLN A 309 -24.28 5.83 23.03
CA GLN A 309 -23.62 6.25 24.26
C GLN A 309 -22.60 7.36 23.99
N PHE A 310 -21.79 7.24 22.93
CA PHE A 310 -20.82 8.25 22.53
C PHE A 310 -21.50 9.60 22.23
N ILE A 311 -22.61 9.61 21.48
CA ILE A 311 -23.39 10.82 21.21
C ILE A 311 -23.93 11.40 22.52
N ALA A 312 -24.44 10.56 23.41
CA ALA A 312 -25.00 11.02 24.69
C ALA A 312 -23.94 11.70 25.59
N GLU A 313 -22.70 11.23 25.57
CA GLU A 313 -21.60 11.82 26.32
C GLU A 313 -21.21 13.20 25.78
N HIS A 314 -21.07 13.32 24.45
CA HIS A 314 -20.52 14.50 23.79
C HIS A 314 -21.57 15.55 23.37
N CYS A 315 -22.86 15.21 23.39
CA CYS A 315 -23.95 16.13 23.03
C CYS A 315 -25.06 16.20 24.10
N PRO A 316 -25.08 17.26 24.93
CA PRO A 316 -26.07 17.43 25.99
C PRO A 316 -27.51 17.50 25.49
N GLN A 317 -27.76 18.17 24.35
CA GLN A 317 -29.12 18.34 23.80
C GLN A 317 -29.75 17.02 23.36
N LEU A 318 -28.95 16.14 22.77
CA LEU A 318 -29.38 14.84 22.24
C LEU A 318 -29.25 13.70 23.25
N ARG A 319 -28.67 13.97 24.44
CA ARG A 319 -28.32 12.97 25.46
C ARG A 319 -29.49 12.11 25.89
N VAL A 320 -30.62 12.73 26.25
CA VAL A 320 -31.78 12.00 26.77
C VAL A 320 -32.40 11.09 25.71
N GLU A 321 -32.60 11.60 24.49
CA GLU A 321 -33.18 10.81 23.40
C GLU A 321 -32.25 9.68 22.96
N ALA A 322 -30.94 9.93 22.86
CA ALA A 322 -29.95 8.90 22.55
C ALA A 322 -29.94 7.77 23.60
N LEU A 323 -29.99 8.11 24.90
CA LEU A 323 -30.04 7.12 25.98
C LEU A 323 -31.35 6.33 26.01
N LYS A 324 -32.51 6.97 25.73
CA LYS A 324 -33.81 6.27 25.60
C LYS A 324 -33.80 5.27 24.45
N MET A 325 -33.27 5.66 23.29
CA MET A 325 -33.13 4.77 22.13
C MET A 325 -32.18 3.61 22.42
N ALA A 326 -31.07 3.88 23.09
CA ALA A 326 -30.12 2.84 23.51
C ALA A 326 -30.78 1.86 24.48
N LEU A 327 -31.48 2.35 25.51
CA LEU A 327 -32.17 1.53 26.50
C LEU A 327 -33.22 0.60 25.86
N THR A 328 -34.02 1.14 24.93
CA THR A 328 -35.04 0.38 24.19
C THR A 328 -34.41 -0.74 23.35
N PHE A 329 -33.23 -0.49 22.78
CA PHE A 329 -32.49 -1.49 22.01
C PHE A 329 -31.86 -2.56 22.92
N VAL A 330 -31.24 -2.17 24.03
CA VAL A 330 -30.62 -3.11 24.98
C VAL A 330 -31.63 -4.07 25.58
N GLN A 331 -32.87 -3.63 25.82
CA GLN A 331 -33.96 -4.50 26.28
C GLN A 331 -34.29 -5.67 25.32
N ARG A 332 -33.91 -5.58 24.05
CA ARG A 332 -34.03 -6.67 23.06
C ARG A 332 -32.85 -7.65 23.10
N THR A 333 -31.76 -7.28 23.76
CA THR A 333 -30.53 -8.07 23.91
C THR A 333 -30.45 -8.74 25.29
N PHE A 334 -29.42 -9.55 25.52
CA PHE A 334 -29.17 -10.21 26.82
C PHE A 334 -28.14 -9.45 27.69
N ASN A 335 -27.74 -8.24 27.29
CA ASN A 335 -26.71 -7.47 27.97
C ASN A 335 -27.30 -6.68 29.15
N VAL A 336 -27.20 -7.25 30.35
CA VAL A 336 -27.72 -6.64 31.58
C VAL A 336 -26.80 -5.53 32.09
N ASP A 337 -25.49 -5.67 31.92
CA ASP A 337 -24.51 -4.68 32.40
C ASP A 337 -24.66 -3.36 31.62
N ALA A 338 -24.83 -3.42 30.30
CA ALA A 338 -25.12 -2.25 29.48
C ALA A 338 -26.47 -1.62 29.84
N TYR A 339 -27.47 -2.43 30.21
CA TYR A 339 -28.79 -1.91 30.63
C TYR A 339 -28.68 -1.10 31.93
N GLU A 340 -27.99 -1.64 32.94
CA GLU A 340 -27.77 -0.97 34.23
C GLU A 340 -26.97 0.33 34.05
N GLU A 341 -25.93 0.30 33.20
CA GLU A 341 -25.10 1.48 32.94
C GLU A 341 -25.83 2.59 32.17
N ILE A 342 -26.58 2.24 31.12
CA ILE A 342 -27.40 3.21 30.37
C ILE A 342 -28.48 3.80 31.27
N HIS A 343 -29.11 2.97 32.10
CA HIS A 343 -30.13 3.42 33.06
C HIS A 343 -29.56 4.41 34.09
N ARG A 344 -28.35 4.13 34.61
CA ARG A 344 -27.62 5.05 35.49
C ARG A 344 -27.36 6.39 34.82
N LYS A 345 -26.80 6.39 33.61
CA LYS A 345 -26.54 7.62 32.81
C LYS A 345 -27.82 8.39 32.50
N LEU A 346 -28.93 7.71 32.19
CA LEU A 346 -30.21 8.33 31.92
C LEU A 346 -30.81 9.00 33.16
N THR A 347 -30.69 8.34 34.32
CA THR A 347 -31.15 8.88 35.60
C THR A 347 -30.37 10.13 35.98
N GLU A 348 -29.05 10.12 35.81
CA GLU A 348 -28.18 11.28 36.00
C GLU A 348 -28.56 12.44 35.06
N ALA A 349 -28.69 12.16 33.76
CA ALA A 349 -29.05 13.18 32.77
C ALA A 349 -30.44 13.80 33.00
N THR A 350 -31.40 13.01 33.50
CA THR A 350 -32.77 13.50 33.79
C THR A 350 -32.81 14.34 35.07
N ARG A 351 -31.98 14.01 36.07
CA ARG A 351 -31.82 14.82 37.28
C ARG A 351 -31.21 16.18 36.95
N ASP A 352 -30.15 16.19 36.13
CA ASP A 352 -29.47 17.43 35.75
C ASP A 352 -30.39 18.40 34.98
N LEU A 353 -31.39 17.88 34.25
CA LEU A 353 -32.42 18.69 33.58
C LEU A 353 -33.48 19.26 34.56
N GLN A 354 -33.73 18.59 35.69
CA GLN A 354 -34.66 19.06 36.72
C GLN A 354 -34.08 20.17 37.61
N ASP A 355 -32.75 20.29 37.70
CA ASP A 355 -32.06 21.34 38.46
C ASP A 355 -31.94 22.68 37.70
N VAL A 356 -32.45 22.78 36.46
CA VAL A 356 -32.46 24.04 35.68
C VAL A 356 -33.75 24.85 35.95
N PRO A 357 -33.67 26.07 36.53
CA PRO A 357 -34.85 26.77 37.08
C PRO A 357 -35.88 27.33 36.08
N ASP A 358 -35.58 27.40 34.78
CA ASP A 358 -36.34 28.23 33.81
C ASP A 358 -37.01 27.47 32.65
N THR A 359 -37.08 26.13 32.68
CA THR A 359 -37.87 25.37 31.69
C THR A 359 -39.27 25.06 32.20
N VAL A 360 -40.28 25.51 31.45
CA VAL A 360 -41.69 25.13 31.61
C VAL A 360 -41.80 23.60 31.75
N PRO A 361 -42.57 23.07 32.71
CA PRO A 361 -42.71 21.62 32.93
C PRO A 361 -43.60 21.02 31.84
N ASP A 362 -43.12 21.01 30.60
CA ASP A 362 -43.81 20.35 29.51
C ASP A 362 -43.37 18.88 29.47
N GLY A 363 -44.17 18.00 30.07
CA GLY A 363 -44.28 16.59 29.71
C GLY A 363 -43.07 15.66 29.86
N GLY A 364 -41.98 16.07 30.50
CA GLY A 364 -40.79 15.24 30.71
C GLY A 364 -41.08 14.01 31.56
N ALA A 365 -41.38 12.88 30.93
CA ALA A 365 -41.60 11.60 31.59
C ALA A 365 -40.45 11.30 32.57
N ALA A 366 -40.79 11.04 33.84
CA ALA A 366 -39.83 10.54 34.81
C ALA A 366 -39.04 9.36 34.20
N PRO A 367 -37.73 9.23 34.48
CA PRO A 367 -36.94 8.15 33.91
C PRO A 367 -37.62 6.83 34.30
N PRO A 368 -37.77 5.87 33.36
CA PRO A 368 -38.42 4.61 33.66
C PRO A 368 -37.70 3.96 34.86
N PRO A 369 -38.41 3.41 35.85
CA PRO A 369 -37.76 2.79 37.00
C PRO A 369 -36.89 1.62 36.55
N LEU A 370 -35.78 1.36 37.27
CA LEU A 370 -34.90 0.24 36.97
C LEU A 370 -35.69 -1.07 37.13
N ASP A 371 -35.87 -1.80 36.04
CA ASP A 371 -36.59 -3.07 36.05
C ASP A 371 -35.66 -4.20 36.52
N SER A 372 -35.52 -4.30 37.83
CA SER A 372 -34.70 -5.33 38.48
C SER A 372 -35.23 -6.75 38.20
N ALA A 373 -36.55 -6.89 38.02
CA ALA A 373 -37.17 -8.18 37.72
C ALA A 373 -36.85 -8.64 36.28
N TRP A 374 -36.86 -7.71 35.32
CA TRP A 374 -36.36 -7.97 33.98
C TRP A 374 -34.88 -8.35 33.99
N ALA A 375 -34.04 -7.59 34.71
CA ALA A 375 -32.59 -7.85 34.78
C ALA A 375 -32.30 -9.28 35.28
N GLU A 376 -32.92 -9.69 36.39
CA GLU A 376 -32.73 -11.04 36.96
C GLU A 376 -33.28 -12.15 36.04
N SER A 377 -34.46 -11.93 35.44
CA SER A 377 -35.07 -12.86 34.48
C SER A 377 -34.20 -13.03 33.23
N THR A 378 -33.65 -11.94 32.70
CA THR A 378 -32.76 -11.94 31.54
C THR A 378 -31.43 -12.63 31.86
N ARG A 379 -30.83 -12.35 33.03
CA ARG A 379 -29.61 -13.04 33.51
C ARG A 379 -29.82 -14.56 33.59
N LYS A 380 -30.95 -14.99 34.14
CA LYS A 380 -31.32 -16.42 34.23
C LYS A 380 -31.52 -17.05 32.84
N LYS A 381 -32.21 -16.36 31.92
CA LYS A 381 -32.41 -16.84 30.54
C LYS A 381 -31.08 -16.95 29.78
N ALA A 382 -30.18 -15.98 29.95
CA ALA A 382 -28.87 -15.98 29.32
C ALA A 382 -28.02 -17.18 29.80
N LEU A 383 -28.05 -17.47 31.11
CA LEU A 383 -27.35 -18.62 31.68
C LEU A 383 -27.92 -19.96 31.19
N LEU A 384 -29.24 -20.12 31.18
CA LEU A 384 -29.87 -21.35 30.67
C LEU A 384 -29.57 -21.58 29.18
N LYS A 385 -29.54 -20.51 28.37
CA LYS A 385 -29.16 -20.60 26.95
C LYS A 385 -27.68 -20.99 26.80
N LEU A 386 -26.80 -20.46 27.65
CA LEU A 386 -25.38 -20.81 27.67
C LEU A 386 -25.18 -22.30 28.02
N GLU A 387 -25.81 -22.79 29.10
CA GLU A 387 -25.72 -24.20 29.51
C GLU A 387 -26.22 -25.16 28.42
N LYS A 388 -27.29 -24.77 27.71
CA LYS A 388 -27.81 -25.52 26.57
C LYS A 388 -26.78 -25.58 25.43
N LEU A 389 -26.25 -24.43 25.01
CA LEU A 389 -25.25 -24.35 23.93
C LEU A 389 -23.97 -25.14 24.28
N ASP A 390 -23.51 -25.08 25.54
CA ASP A 390 -22.37 -25.87 25.99
C ASP A 390 -22.64 -27.38 25.97
N THR A 391 -23.87 -27.79 26.32
CA THR A 391 -24.29 -29.20 26.26
C THR A 391 -24.35 -29.68 24.81
N ASP A 392 -24.94 -28.89 23.91
CA ASP A 392 -25.01 -29.18 22.48
C ASP A 392 -23.60 -29.26 21.86
N LEU A 393 -22.70 -28.35 22.23
CA LEU A 393 -21.30 -28.37 21.77
C LEU A 393 -20.55 -29.62 22.25
N LYS A 394 -20.78 -30.07 23.49
CA LYS A 394 -20.22 -31.34 23.99
C LYS A 394 -20.75 -32.53 23.20
N ASN A 395 -22.04 -32.54 22.87
CA ASN A 395 -22.64 -33.59 22.04
C ASN A 395 -22.04 -33.59 20.62
N TYR A 396 -21.85 -32.42 20.01
CA TYR A 396 -21.22 -32.30 18.69
C TYR A 396 -19.77 -32.79 18.69
N LYS A 397 -19.02 -32.51 19.77
CA LYS A 397 -17.67 -33.05 19.97
C LYS A 397 -17.66 -34.57 20.12
N GLY A 398 -18.62 -35.14 20.87
CA GLY A 398 -18.79 -36.58 20.99
C GLY A 398 -19.07 -37.26 19.63
N ASN A 399 -19.86 -36.61 18.79
CA ASN A 399 -20.17 -37.11 17.44
C ASN A 399 -19.04 -36.90 16.42
N SER A 400 -17.99 -36.13 16.75
CA SER A 400 -16.82 -35.88 15.89
C SER A 400 -17.13 -35.27 14.51
N ILE A 401 -18.21 -34.49 14.40
CA ILE A 401 -18.60 -33.82 13.15
C ILE A 401 -18.03 -32.39 13.13
N LYS A 402 -17.04 -32.13 12.27
CA LYS A 402 -16.34 -30.84 12.18
C LYS A 402 -17.29 -29.65 11.96
N GLU A 403 -18.26 -29.76 11.04
CA GLU A 403 -19.20 -28.67 10.74
C GLU A 403 -20.11 -28.33 11.94
N SER A 404 -20.60 -29.34 12.66
CA SER A 404 -21.43 -29.13 13.86
C SER A 404 -20.63 -28.49 14.99
N ILE A 405 -19.37 -28.89 15.18
CA ILE A 405 -18.49 -28.29 16.20
C ILE A 405 -18.18 -26.83 15.85
N ARG A 406 -17.89 -26.55 14.56
CA ARG A 406 -17.62 -25.21 14.06
C ARG A 406 -18.83 -24.28 14.26
N ARG A 407 -20.02 -24.70 13.81
CA ARG A 407 -21.26 -23.94 14.01
C ARG A 407 -21.59 -23.75 15.49
N GLY A 408 -21.40 -24.78 16.32
CA GLY A 408 -21.58 -24.66 17.76
C GLY A 408 -20.64 -23.65 18.41
N HIS A 409 -19.41 -23.49 17.90
CA HIS A 409 -18.50 -22.43 18.34
C HIS A 409 -18.93 -21.03 17.85
N ASP A 410 -19.49 -20.91 16.64
CA ASP A 410 -20.04 -19.66 16.13
C ASP A 410 -21.26 -19.22 16.98
N ASP A 411 -22.22 -20.12 17.21
CA ASP A 411 -23.44 -19.86 18.00
C ASP A 411 -23.11 -19.46 19.45
N LEU A 412 -22.07 -20.09 20.03
CA LEU A 412 -21.58 -19.75 21.36
C LEU A 412 -20.91 -18.37 21.39
N GLY A 413 -20.11 -18.05 20.36
CA GLY A 413 -19.49 -16.73 20.20
C GLY A 413 -20.54 -15.62 20.05
N ASP A 414 -21.55 -15.84 19.22
CA ASP A 414 -22.65 -14.90 19.01
C ASP A 414 -23.44 -14.66 20.30
N HIS A 415 -23.70 -15.72 21.07
CA HIS A 415 -24.36 -15.59 22.38
C HIS A 415 -23.51 -14.81 23.39
N TYR A 416 -22.19 -15.01 23.40
CA TYR A 416 -21.29 -14.20 24.24
C TYR A 416 -21.29 -12.72 23.82
N LEU A 417 -21.34 -12.41 22.52
CA LEU A 417 -21.50 -11.03 22.04
C LEU A 417 -22.83 -10.40 22.47
N ASP A 418 -23.94 -11.15 22.38
CA ASP A 418 -25.26 -10.70 22.84
C ASP A 418 -25.29 -10.41 24.35
N CYS A 419 -24.48 -11.13 25.12
CA CYS A 419 -24.30 -10.91 26.56
C CYS A 419 -23.29 -9.79 26.89
N GLY A 420 -22.46 -9.37 25.94
CA GLY A 420 -21.41 -8.35 26.14
C GLY A 420 -20.03 -8.90 26.56
N ASP A 421 -19.81 -10.21 26.56
CA ASP A 421 -18.53 -10.82 26.93
C ASP A 421 -17.60 -10.98 25.70
N LEU A 422 -16.87 -9.91 25.39
CA LEU A 422 -15.99 -9.83 24.23
C LEU A 422 -14.82 -10.83 24.30
N SER A 423 -14.28 -11.07 25.50
CA SER A 423 -13.11 -11.93 25.68
C SER A 423 -13.42 -13.39 25.39
N ASN A 424 -14.57 -13.88 25.89
CA ASN A 424 -14.98 -15.26 25.65
C ASN A 424 -15.55 -15.47 24.24
N ALA A 425 -16.18 -14.45 23.64
CA ALA A 425 -16.55 -14.47 22.22
C ALA A 425 -15.32 -14.70 21.33
N LEU A 426 -14.24 -13.94 21.52
CA LEU A 426 -12.99 -14.08 20.75
C LEU A 426 -12.39 -15.49 20.87
N LYS A 427 -12.39 -16.06 22.09
CA LYS A 427 -11.92 -17.43 22.34
C LYS A 427 -12.74 -18.47 21.58
N CYS A 428 -14.06 -18.29 21.48
CA CYS A 428 -14.94 -19.22 20.77
C CYS A 428 -14.65 -19.23 19.26
N TYR A 429 -14.57 -18.07 18.62
CA TYR A 429 -14.23 -17.99 17.20
C TYR A 429 -12.79 -18.46 16.91
N SER A 430 -11.85 -18.19 17.82
CA SER A 430 -10.48 -18.68 17.70
C SER A 430 -10.39 -20.22 17.74
N ARG A 431 -11.23 -20.88 18.56
CA ARG A 431 -11.32 -22.34 18.64
C ARG A 431 -12.01 -22.95 17.42
N ALA A 432 -12.90 -22.23 16.74
CA ALA A 432 -13.55 -22.68 15.52
C ALA A 432 -12.55 -22.94 14.36
N ARG A 433 -11.39 -22.25 14.40
CA ARG A 433 -10.31 -22.33 13.40
C ARG A 433 -9.89 -23.76 13.05
N ASP A 434 -9.74 -24.62 14.04
CA ASP A 434 -9.19 -25.98 13.84
C ASP A 434 -10.19 -26.90 13.11
N TYR A 435 -11.45 -26.48 12.99
CA TYR A 435 -12.53 -27.19 12.31
C TYR A 435 -12.86 -26.62 10.93
N CYS A 436 -12.12 -25.59 10.47
CA CYS A 436 -12.27 -25.02 9.13
C CYS A 436 -11.66 -25.95 8.05
N THR A 437 -12.46 -26.33 7.06
CA THR A 437 -12.05 -27.18 5.93
C THR A 437 -12.09 -26.48 4.57
N SER A 438 -12.92 -25.45 4.41
CA SER A 438 -13.11 -24.68 3.18
C SER A 438 -12.64 -23.25 3.38
N ALA A 439 -12.26 -22.57 2.30
CA ALA A 439 -11.93 -21.15 2.31
C ALA A 439 -13.07 -20.27 2.87
N LYS A 440 -14.34 -20.57 2.54
CA LYS A 440 -15.51 -19.89 3.13
C LYS A 440 -15.54 -19.98 4.66
N HIS A 441 -15.17 -21.14 5.22
CA HIS A 441 -15.10 -21.31 6.68
C HIS A 441 -14.02 -20.43 7.30
N VAL A 442 -12.86 -20.30 6.64
CA VAL A 442 -11.78 -19.43 7.10
C VAL A 442 -12.18 -17.96 7.03
N ILE A 443 -12.80 -17.54 5.92
CA ILE A 443 -13.27 -16.16 5.71
C ILE A 443 -14.30 -15.77 6.76
N ASN A 444 -15.34 -16.58 6.99
CA ASN A 444 -16.37 -16.29 7.98
C ASN A 444 -15.80 -16.21 9.40
N MET A 445 -14.89 -17.14 9.75
CA MET A 445 -14.18 -17.08 11.02
C MET A 445 -13.35 -15.79 11.15
N CYS A 446 -12.60 -15.40 10.11
CA CYS A 446 -11.85 -14.15 10.11
C CYS A 446 -12.76 -12.93 10.31
N LEU A 447 -13.92 -12.88 9.64
CA LEU A 447 -14.89 -11.78 9.79
C LEU A 447 -15.43 -11.68 11.23
N ASN A 448 -15.76 -12.82 11.85
CA ASN A 448 -16.21 -12.85 13.25
C ASN A 448 -15.11 -12.39 14.21
N VAL A 449 -13.87 -12.84 14.00
CA VAL A 449 -12.72 -12.39 14.80
C VAL A 449 -12.49 -10.88 14.62
N ILE A 450 -12.52 -10.37 13.39
CA ILE A 450 -12.41 -8.93 13.09
C ILE A 450 -13.49 -8.14 13.84
N LYS A 451 -14.75 -8.59 13.80
CA LYS A 451 -15.87 -7.96 14.50
C LYS A 451 -15.59 -7.79 16.00
N VAL A 452 -15.15 -8.85 16.67
CA VAL A 452 -14.81 -8.79 18.11
C VAL A 452 -13.57 -7.93 18.37
N SER A 453 -12.54 -8.03 17.51
CA SER A 453 -11.31 -7.25 17.65
C SER A 453 -11.54 -5.75 17.46
N VAL A 454 -12.55 -5.34 16.67
CA VAL A 454 -12.97 -3.93 16.54
C VAL A 454 -13.55 -3.42 17.88
N TYR A 455 -14.44 -4.18 18.54
CA TYR A 455 -14.97 -3.80 19.85
C TYR A 455 -13.88 -3.76 20.94
N LEU A 456 -12.89 -4.66 20.86
CA LEU A 456 -11.71 -4.65 21.74
C LEU A 456 -10.67 -3.58 21.36
N GLN A 457 -10.89 -2.81 20.28
CA GLN A 457 -9.97 -1.81 19.74
C GLN A 457 -8.56 -2.36 19.42
N ASN A 458 -8.45 -3.64 19.06
CA ASN A 458 -7.19 -4.28 18.69
C ASN A 458 -6.97 -4.22 17.17
N TRP A 459 -6.50 -3.08 16.69
CA TRP A 459 -6.40 -2.76 15.25
C TRP A 459 -5.32 -3.56 14.51
N SER A 460 -4.22 -3.93 15.17
CA SER A 460 -3.16 -4.75 14.58
C SER A 460 -3.66 -6.16 14.26
N HIS A 461 -4.52 -6.69 15.13
CA HIS A 461 -5.18 -7.98 14.95
C HIS A 461 -6.16 -7.95 13.79
N VAL A 462 -6.95 -6.87 13.66
CA VAL A 462 -7.87 -6.66 12.54
C VAL A 462 -7.12 -6.73 11.20
N LEU A 463 -6.03 -5.97 11.05
CA LEU A 463 -5.24 -5.96 9.80
C LEU A 463 -4.64 -7.32 9.48
N SER A 464 -4.15 -8.04 10.50
CA SER A 464 -3.59 -9.39 10.33
C SER A 464 -4.63 -10.38 9.81
N TYR A 465 -5.86 -10.34 10.33
CA TYR A 465 -6.94 -11.21 9.86
C TYR A 465 -7.55 -10.78 8.54
N VAL A 466 -7.56 -9.47 8.22
CA VAL A 466 -7.92 -9.02 6.87
C VAL A 466 -6.93 -9.57 5.86
N ASN A 467 -5.63 -9.42 6.08
CA ASN A 467 -4.60 -9.97 5.19
C ASN A 467 -4.72 -11.50 5.05
N LYS A 468 -5.00 -12.19 6.16
CA LYS A 468 -5.26 -13.64 6.14
C LYS A 468 -6.47 -14.01 5.29
N ALA A 469 -7.59 -13.30 5.46
CA ALA A 469 -8.80 -13.52 4.66
C ALA A 469 -8.54 -13.25 3.17
N GLU A 470 -7.89 -12.13 2.82
CA GLU A 470 -7.57 -11.75 1.44
C GLU A 470 -6.61 -12.73 0.76
N SER A 471 -5.68 -13.34 1.52
CA SER A 471 -4.74 -14.35 1.00
C SER A 471 -5.37 -15.72 0.73
N THR A 472 -6.63 -15.93 1.11
CA THR A 472 -7.33 -17.21 0.92
C THR A 472 -7.72 -17.39 -0.56
N PRO A 473 -7.48 -18.58 -1.18
CA PRO A 473 -7.52 -18.77 -2.63
C PRO A 473 -8.84 -18.40 -3.32
N GLU A 474 -9.99 -18.53 -2.66
CA GLU A 474 -11.28 -18.09 -3.23
C GLU A 474 -11.34 -16.58 -3.51
N ILE A 475 -10.66 -15.75 -2.70
CA ILE A 475 -10.59 -14.30 -2.90
C ILE A 475 -9.38 -13.93 -3.78
N ALA A 476 -8.27 -14.67 -3.66
CA ALA A 476 -7.03 -14.37 -4.38
C ALA A 476 -7.04 -14.78 -5.87
N GLU A 477 -7.73 -15.87 -6.22
CA GLU A 477 -7.71 -16.46 -7.58
C GLU A 477 -8.87 -15.96 -8.48
N GLN A 478 -9.93 -15.36 -7.91
CA GLN A 478 -11.12 -14.89 -8.64
C GLN A 478 -11.23 -13.36 -8.70
N ARG A 479 -10.16 -12.68 -9.14
CA ARG A 479 -10.21 -11.25 -9.54
C ARG A 479 -11.03 -10.99 -10.82
N GLY A 480 -11.89 -11.93 -11.22
CA GLY A 480 -12.78 -11.84 -12.37
C GLY A 480 -14.23 -11.72 -11.91
N GLU A 481 -14.94 -10.74 -12.46
CA GLU A 481 -16.26 -10.18 -12.13
C GLU A 481 -17.48 -11.16 -12.16
N ARG A 482 -17.40 -12.38 -11.61
CA ARG A 482 -18.50 -13.36 -11.76
C ARG A 482 -19.27 -13.74 -10.49
N ASP A 483 -18.81 -13.39 -9.29
CA ASP A 483 -19.52 -13.73 -8.05
C ASP A 483 -19.73 -12.49 -7.16
N GLY A 484 -20.93 -11.88 -7.21
CA GLY A 484 -21.30 -10.72 -6.37
C GLY A 484 -21.16 -10.98 -4.86
N GLN A 485 -21.25 -12.25 -4.43
CA GLN A 485 -21.03 -12.63 -3.04
C GLN A 485 -19.56 -12.47 -2.59
N ASN A 486 -18.59 -12.70 -3.47
CA ASN A 486 -17.17 -12.49 -3.16
C ASN A 486 -16.83 -11.01 -3.11
N GLN A 487 -17.46 -10.21 -3.97
CA GLN A 487 -17.31 -8.74 -3.94
C GLN A 487 -17.86 -8.13 -2.65
N ALA A 488 -18.93 -8.72 -2.09
CA ALA A 488 -19.46 -8.31 -0.80
C ALA A 488 -18.50 -8.59 0.37
N VAL A 489 -17.84 -9.75 0.35
CA VAL A 489 -16.81 -10.10 1.34
C VAL A 489 -15.62 -9.16 1.22
N LEU A 490 -15.13 -8.91 0.00
CA LEU A 490 -14.02 -7.99 -0.23
C LEU A 490 -14.35 -6.59 0.28
N THR A 491 -15.56 -6.10 0.01
CA THR A 491 -16.05 -4.79 0.49
C THR A 491 -16.01 -4.73 2.02
N LYS A 492 -16.48 -5.76 2.72
CA LYS A 492 -16.40 -5.87 4.20
C LYS A 492 -14.97 -5.82 4.72
N LEU A 493 -14.07 -6.56 4.08
CA LEU A 493 -12.65 -6.60 4.44
C LEU A 493 -11.98 -5.24 4.23
N LYS A 494 -12.26 -4.56 3.11
CA LYS A 494 -11.74 -3.21 2.83
C LYS A 494 -12.27 -2.16 3.81
N CYS A 495 -13.55 -2.23 4.18
CA CYS A 495 -14.11 -1.35 5.21
C CYS A 495 -13.45 -1.59 6.59
N ALA A 496 -13.24 -2.85 6.98
CA ALA A 496 -12.58 -3.19 8.24
C ALA A 496 -11.11 -2.75 8.28
N ALA A 497 -10.36 -2.98 7.20
CA ALA A 497 -8.99 -2.49 7.07
C ALA A 497 -8.93 -0.96 7.07
N GLY A 498 -9.83 -0.29 6.34
CA GLY A 498 -9.92 1.17 6.33
C GLY A 498 -10.15 1.75 7.73
N LEU A 499 -11.03 1.13 8.52
CA LEU A 499 -11.29 1.53 9.90
C LEU A 499 -10.07 1.34 10.80
N ALA A 500 -9.39 0.19 10.69
CA ALA A 500 -8.19 -0.11 11.48
C ALA A 500 -7.02 0.84 11.15
N GLU A 501 -6.83 1.17 9.87
CA GLU A 501 -5.82 2.15 9.43
C GLU A 501 -6.17 3.57 9.89
N LEU A 502 -7.46 3.95 9.87
CA LEU A 502 -7.94 5.24 10.38
C LEU A 502 -7.63 5.39 11.87
N ALA A 503 -8.00 4.38 12.68
CA ALA A 503 -7.72 4.35 14.11
C ALA A 503 -6.22 4.41 14.41
N SER A 504 -5.40 3.77 13.56
CA SER A 504 -3.93 3.83 13.61
C SER A 504 -3.33 5.15 13.09
N ARG A 505 -4.16 6.16 12.78
CA ARG A 505 -3.78 7.48 12.23
C ARG A 505 -3.06 7.42 10.87
N LYS A 506 -3.25 6.34 10.13
CA LYS A 506 -2.69 6.13 8.79
C LYS A 506 -3.74 6.47 7.72
N TYR A 507 -3.94 7.76 7.51
CA TYR A 507 -5.02 8.27 6.65
C TYR A 507 -4.86 7.91 5.16
N LYS A 508 -3.64 7.87 4.63
CA LYS A 508 -3.41 7.57 3.20
C LYS A 508 -3.74 6.11 2.85
N PRO A 509 -3.26 5.10 3.60
CA PRO A 509 -3.74 3.72 3.47
C PRO A 509 -5.25 3.58 3.71
N ALA A 510 -5.79 4.21 4.76
CA ALA A 510 -7.22 4.16 5.06
C ALA A 510 -8.09 4.63 3.87
N ALA A 511 -7.74 5.79 3.27
CA ALA A 511 -8.40 6.31 2.08
C ALA A 511 -8.38 5.30 0.92
N LYS A 512 -7.22 4.69 0.65
CA LYS A 512 -7.11 3.69 -0.42
C LYS A 512 -8.01 2.48 -0.19
N CYS A 513 -8.12 2.00 1.06
CA CYS A 513 -9.01 0.89 1.40
C CYS A 513 -10.49 1.26 1.18
N PHE A 514 -10.93 2.42 1.69
CA PHE A 514 -12.32 2.86 1.51
C PHE A 514 -12.69 3.11 0.04
N LEU A 515 -11.77 3.64 -0.77
CA LEU A 515 -12.00 3.87 -2.21
C LEU A 515 -12.12 2.58 -3.03
N GLN A 516 -11.65 1.44 -2.50
CA GLN A 516 -11.76 0.12 -3.12
C GLN A 516 -13.06 -0.61 -2.73
N ALA A 517 -13.85 -0.07 -1.82
CA ALA A 517 -15.14 -0.63 -1.42
C ALA A 517 -16.19 -0.47 -2.53
N SER A 518 -17.06 -1.47 -2.72
CA SER A 518 -18.16 -1.42 -3.67
C SER A 518 -19.47 -0.97 -3.01
N PHE A 519 -20.22 -0.09 -3.66
CA PHE A 519 -21.47 0.44 -3.12
C PHE A 519 -22.54 -0.63 -2.89
N ASP A 520 -22.71 -1.54 -3.85
CA ASP A 520 -23.80 -2.53 -3.87
C ASP A 520 -23.79 -3.52 -2.68
N HIS A 521 -22.69 -3.58 -1.94
CA HIS A 521 -22.47 -4.55 -0.86
C HIS A 521 -21.93 -3.93 0.43
N CYS A 522 -22.04 -2.59 0.57
CA CYS A 522 -21.52 -1.87 1.71
C CYS A 522 -22.42 -1.90 2.96
N ASP A 523 -23.59 -2.53 2.90
CA ASP A 523 -24.50 -2.65 4.05
C ASP A 523 -23.89 -3.57 5.13
N CYS A 524 -23.16 -2.94 6.05
CA CYS A 524 -22.44 -3.58 7.14
C CYS A 524 -22.81 -2.94 8.48
N PRO A 525 -24.05 -3.13 8.97
CA PRO A 525 -24.56 -2.44 10.16
C PRO A 525 -23.77 -2.77 11.44
N GLU A 526 -23.00 -3.85 11.41
CA GLU A 526 -22.13 -4.28 12.51
C GLU A 526 -20.80 -3.50 12.58
N LEU A 527 -20.42 -2.80 11.51
CA LEU A 527 -19.13 -2.11 11.37
C LEU A 527 -19.30 -0.63 10.98
N LEU A 528 -19.80 -0.36 9.77
CA LEU A 528 -19.81 0.96 9.13
C LEU A 528 -21.02 1.10 8.20
N SER A 529 -21.66 2.26 8.20
CA SER A 529 -22.68 2.62 7.21
C SER A 529 -22.03 3.08 5.89
N PRO A 530 -22.71 2.99 4.74
CA PRO A 530 -22.19 3.49 3.46
C PRO A 530 -21.95 5.01 3.47
N SER A 531 -22.79 5.79 4.17
CA SER A 531 -22.55 7.22 4.40
C SER A 531 -21.22 7.48 5.12
N ASN A 532 -20.91 6.69 6.15
CA ASN A 532 -19.64 6.82 6.87
C ASN A 532 -18.44 6.46 5.98
N VAL A 533 -18.57 5.47 5.09
CA VAL A 533 -17.51 5.15 4.12
C VAL A 533 -17.23 6.34 3.19
N ALA A 534 -18.28 7.05 2.74
CA ALA A 534 -18.15 8.26 1.93
C ALA A 534 -17.38 9.36 2.68
N VAL A 535 -17.77 9.63 3.93
CA VAL A 535 -17.14 10.66 4.77
C VAL A 535 -15.70 10.31 5.11
N TYR A 536 -15.44 9.10 5.59
CA TYR A 536 -14.12 8.67 6.05
C TYR A 536 -13.15 8.59 4.87
N GLY A 537 -13.56 7.95 3.77
CA GLY A 537 -12.79 7.86 2.54
C GLY A 537 -12.52 9.24 1.94
N GLY A 538 -13.56 10.09 1.87
CA GLY A 538 -13.48 11.43 1.31
C GLY A 538 -12.55 12.36 2.08
N LEU A 539 -12.69 12.45 3.41
CA LEU A 539 -11.84 13.29 4.25
C LEU A 539 -10.39 12.80 4.30
N CYS A 540 -10.18 11.47 4.41
CA CYS A 540 -8.83 10.92 4.40
C CYS A 540 -8.14 11.12 3.05
N ALA A 541 -8.87 10.96 1.94
CA ALA A 541 -8.34 11.24 0.60
C ALA A 541 -8.02 12.72 0.45
N LEU A 542 -8.92 13.63 0.83
CA LEU A 542 -8.71 15.06 0.77
C LEU A 542 -7.50 15.52 1.60
N ALA A 543 -7.32 14.93 2.78
CA ALA A 543 -6.20 15.22 3.67
C ALA A 543 -4.86 14.68 3.16
N THR A 544 -4.84 13.61 2.35
CA THR A 544 -3.59 12.88 2.00
C THR A 544 -3.22 12.82 0.52
N PHE A 545 -4.18 12.79 -0.41
CA PHE A 545 -3.96 12.60 -1.84
C PHE A 545 -3.60 13.89 -2.56
N ASP A 546 -2.57 13.85 -3.39
CA ASP A 546 -2.25 14.98 -4.26
C ASP A 546 -3.36 15.23 -5.31
N ARG A 547 -3.24 16.34 -6.04
CA ARG A 547 -4.25 16.75 -7.03
C ARG A 547 -4.51 15.68 -8.10
N GLN A 548 -3.48 14.94 -8.52
CA GLN A 548 -3.58 13.89 -9.54
C GLN A 548 -4.21 12.62 -8.96
N GLU A 549 -3.81 12.24 -7.74
CA GLU A 549 -4.39 11.13 -6.99
C GLU A 549 -5.88 11.37 -6.69
N LEU A 550 -6.28 12.58 -6.29
CA LEU A 550 -7.68 12.94 -6.08
C LEU A 550 -8.50 12.83 -7.37
N GLN A 551 -7.98 13.35 -8.49
CA GLN A 551 -8.65 13.25 -9.77
C GLN A 551 -8.87 11.79 -10.15
N ARG A 552 -7.81 10.98 -10.13
CA ARG A 552 -7.83 9.60 -10.62
C ARG A 552 -8.61 8.65 -9.73
N ASN A 553 -8.41 8.74 -8.42
CA ASN A 553 -8.89 7.72 -7.48
C ASN A 553 -10.24 8.08 -6.84
N VAL A 554 -10.63 9.36 -6.85
CA VAL A 554 -11.86 9.83 -6.19
C VAL A 554 -12.84 10.40 -7.22
N ILE A 555 -12.42 11.41 -7.99
CA ILE A 555 -13.32 12.14 -8.90
C ILE A 555 -13.70 11.28 -10.12
N SER A 556 -12.75 10.58 -10.73
CA SER A 556 -13.01 9.68 -11.87
C SER A 556 -13.38 8.26 -11.46
N SER A 557 -13.45 7.96 -10.17
CA SER A 557 -13.83 6.61 -9.69
C SER A 557 -15.33 6.41 -9.84
N SER A 558 -15.73 5.46 -10.69
CA SER A 558 -17.14 5.09 -10.88
C SER A 558 -17.72 4.45 -9.61
N SER A 559 -16.95 3.60 -8.93
CA SER A 559 -17.37 2.93 -7.69
C SER A 559 -17.56 3.93 -6.54
N PHE A 560 -16.61 4.86 -6.37
CA PHE A 560 -16.68 5.80 -5.24
C PHE A 560 -17.68 6.94 -5.46
N LYS A 561 -18.01 7.24 -6.72
CA LYS A 561 -19.01 8.24 -7.08
C LYS A 561 -20.37 7.98 -6.42
N LEU A 562 -20.79 6.72 -6.34
CA LEU A 562 -22.07 6.33 -5.71
C LEU A 562 -22.10 6.69 -4.21
N PHE A 563 -20.98 6.51 -3.49
CA PHE A 563 -20.88 6.95 -2.09
C PHE A 563 -20.92 8.47 -1.96
N LEU A 564 -20.28 9.21 -2.87
CA LEU A 564 -20.31 10.67 -2.89
C LEU A 564 -21.69 11.25 -3.25
N GLU A 565 -22.55 10.46 -3.91
CA GLU A 565 -23.94 10.86 -4.18
C GLU A 565 -24.82 10.75 -2.93
N LEU A 566 -24.51 9.84 -1.99
CA LEU A 566 -25.17 9.81 -0.67
C LEU A 566 -24.84 11.04 0.16
N GLU A 567 -23.58 11.49 0.14
CA GLU A 567 -23.07 12.60 0.95
C GLU A 567 -22.62 13.79 0.07
N PRO A 568 -23.58 14.59 -0.45
CA PRO A 568 -23.28 15.66 -1.40
C PRO A 568 -22.38 16.76 -0.83
N GLN A 569 -22.38 16.98 0.49
CA GLN A 569 -21.51 17.97 1.12
C GLN A 569 -20.02 17.62 0.97
N ILE A 570 -19.65 16.35 1.20
CA ILE A 570 -18.27 15.87 1.02
C ILE A 570 -17.85 15.94 -0.44
N ARG A 571 -18.75 15.55 -1.34
CA ARG A 571 -18.54 15.66 -2.79
C ARG A 571 -18.23 17.10 -3.20
N ASP A 572 -19.04 18.05 -2.76
CA ASP A 572 -18.89 19.46 -3.09
C ASP A 572 -17.61 20.07 -2.49
N ILE A 573 -17.20 19.64 -1.28
CA ILE A 573 -15.91 20.00 -0.67
C ILE A 573 -14.76 19.53 -1.56
N ILE A 574 -14.75 18.27 -2.00
CA ILE A 574 -13.69 17.70 -2.85
C ILE A 574 -13.61 18.46 -4.18
N PHE A 575 -14.75 18.73 -4.82
CA PHE A 575 -14.78 19.50 -6.07
C PHE A 575 -14.28 20.94 -5.89
N LYS A 576 -14.73 21.66 -4.84
CA LYS A 576 -14.26 23.02 -4.56
C LYS A 576 -12.78 23.07 -4.24
N PHE A 577 -12.25 22.06 -3.54
CA PHE A 577 -10.82 21.93 -3.30
C PHE A 577 -10.03 21.74 -4.61
N TYR A 578 -10.52 20.87 -5.48
CA TYR A 578 -9.91 20.64 -6.79
C TYR A 578 -10.00 21.87 -7.70
N GLU A 579 -11.10 22.62 -7.68
CA GLU A 579 -11.28 23.87 -8.43
C GLU A 579 -10.54 25.08 -7.82
N SER A 580 -9.74 24.87 -6.76
CA SER A 580 -9.01 25.92 -6.04
C SER A 580 -9.91 26.99 -5.40
N LYS A 581 -11.16 26.65 -5.06
CA LYS A 581 -12.14 27.52 -4.37
C LYS A 581 -12.08 27.31 -2.86
N TYR A 582 -10.94 27.63 -2.24
CA TYR A 582 -10.64 27.29 -0.84
C TYR A 582 -11.56 27.97 0.19
N ALA A 583 -11.96 29.23 -0.03
CA ALA A 583 -12.86 29.95 0.89
C ALA A 583 -14.20 29.23 1.09
N SER A 584 -14.82 28.80 -0.01
CA SER A 584 -16.07 28.03 0.05
C SER A 584 -15.85 26.60 0.55
N CYS A 585 -14.73 25.98 0.20
CA CYS A 585 -14.37 24.64 0.67
C CYS A 585 -14.25 24.59 2.20
N LEU A 586 -13.49 25.53 2.79
CA LEU A 586 -13.25 25.60 4.23
C LEU A 586 -14.53 25.96 4.99
N LYS A 587 -15.35 26.86 4.43
CA LYS A 587 -16.65 27.19 5.03
C LYS A 587 -17.55 25.96 5.15
N LEU A 588 -17.69 25.16 4.08
CA LEU A 588 -18.46 23.92 4.12
C LEU A 588 -17.86 22.89 5.09
N LEU A 589 -16.54 22.81 5.15
CA LEU A 589 -15.84 21.91 6.07
C LEU A 589 -16.09 22.31 7.54
N ASP A 590 -16.11 23.60 7.85
CA ASP A 590 -16.44 24.11 9.19
C ASP A 590 -17.92 23.89 9.54
N GLU A 591 -18.85 24.06 8.59
CA GLU A 591 -20.29 23.79 8.77
C GLU A 591 -20.57 22.32 9.12
N MET A 592 -19.80 21.38 8.57
CA MET A 592 -19.95 19.94 8.86
C MET A 592 -19.27 19.50 10.17
N LYS A 593 -18.33 20.31 10.69
CA LYS A 593 -17.41 19.90 11.75
C LYS A 593 -18.12 19.38 13.00
N ASP A 594 -19.16 20.08 13.44
CA ASP A 594 -19.88 19.77 14.68
C ASP A 594 -20.58 18.41 14.60
N ASN A 595 -21.17 18.08 13.44
CA ASN A 595 -21.78 16.78 13.21
C ASN A 595 -20.74 15.65 13.16
N LEU A 596 -19.61 15.89 12.48
CA LEU A 596 -18.53 14.90 12.37
C LEU A 596 -17.86 14.60 13.71
N LEU A 597 -17.92 15.55 14.64
CA LEU A 597 -17.41 15.43 16.00
C LEU A 597 -18.30 14.55 16.91
N LEU A 598 -19.50 14.17 16.44
CA LEU A 598 -20.38 13.21 17.11
C LEU A 598 -20.18 11.77 16.65
N ASP A 599 -19.30 11.55 15.67
CA ASP A 599 -18.98 10.22 15.20
C ASP A 599 -17.85 9.59 16.04
N MET A 600 -18.13 8.42 16.61
CA MET A 600 -17.25 7.71 17.56
C MET A 600 -15.83 7.49 17.06
N TYR A 601 -15.64 7.07 15.80
CA TYR A 601 -14.32 6.75 15.28
C TYR A 601 -13.64 7.95 14.63
N LEU A 602 -14.41 8.88 14.07
CA LEU A 602 -13.86 10.01 13.33
C LEU A 602 -13.45 11.18 14.24
N ALA A 603 -14.20 11.39 15.33
CA ALA A 603 -14.01 12.49 16.27
C ALA A 603 -12.55 12.74 16.70
N PRO A 604 -11.77 11.73 17.15
CA PRO A 604 -10.38 11.93 17.57
C PRO A 604 -9.45 12.40 16.45
N HIS A 605 -9.85 12.21 15.18
CA HIS A 605 -9.04 12.51 14.01
C HIS A 605 -9.40 13.85 13.36
N ILE A 606 -10.56 14.44 13.67
CA ILE A 606 -11.06 15.66 13.01
C ILE A 606 -10.04 16.79 13.07
N LYS A 607 -9.45 17.07 14.24
CA LYS A 607 -8.45 18.14 14.39
C LYS A 607 -7.24 17.94 13.47
N ILE A 608 -6.75 16.70 13.36
CA ILE A 608 -5.58 16.35 12.56
C ILE A 608 -5.92 16.44 11.07
N LEU A 609 -7.04 15.84 10.65
CA LEU A 609 -7.50 15.85 9.26
C LEU A 609 -7.75 17.28 8.77
N TYR A 610 -8.43 18.12 9.56
CA TYR A 610 -8.73 19.50 9.19
C TYR A 610 -7.45 20.34 9.06
N SER A 611 -6.50 20.16 9.98
CA SER A 611 -5.18 20.82 9.88
C SER A 611 -4.43 20.38 8.62
N GLN A 612 -4.41 19.08 8.29
CA GLN A 612 -3.77 18.58 7.07
C GLN A 612 -4.44 19.11 5.79
N ILE A 613 -5.77 19.15 5.74
CA ILE A 613 -6.53 19.70 4.61
C ILE A 613 -6.20 21.19 4.43
N ARG A 614 -6.20 21.96 5.51
CA ARG A 614 -5.88 23.40 5.49
C ARG A 614 -4.44 23.65 5.03
N ASN A 615 -3.47 22.93 5.59
CA ASN A 615 -2.06 23.05 5.22
C ASN A 615 -1.85 22.71 3.73
N ARG A 616 -2.49 21.65 3.25
CA ARG A 616 -2.46 21.27 1.83
C ARG A 616 -3.07 22.34 0.93
N ALA A 617 -4.21 22.91 1.32
CA ALA A 617 -4.82 24.01 0.58
C ALA A 617 -3.87 25.23 0.48
N LEU A 618 -3.20 25.60 1.57
CA LEU A 618 -2.22 26.69 1.58
C LEU A 618 -1.04 26.43 0.63
N ILE A 619 -0.47 25.22 0.68
CA ILE A 619 0.62 24.80 -0.22
C ILE A 619 0.16 24.84 -1.68
N GLN A 620 -1.01 24.28 -1.97
CA GLN A 620 -1.56 24.22 -3.32
C GLN A 620 -1.95 25.61 -3.86
N TYR A 621 -2.46 26.49 -2.99
CA TYR A 621 -2.74 27.88 -3.34
C TYR A 621 -1.46 28.63 -3.71
N PHE A 622 -0.37 28.43 -2.98
CA PHE A 622 0.89 29.13 -3.21
C PHE A 622 1.71 28.57 -4.38
N SER A 623 1.57 27.26 -4.70
CA SER A 623 2.37 26.58 -5.72
C SER A 623 2.50 27.28 -7.09
N PRO A 624 1.48 27.95 -7.67
CA PRO A 624 1.62 28.66 -8.94
C PRO A 624 2.19 30.09 -8.81
N TYR A 625 2.44 30.60 -7.60
CA TYR A 625 2.87 31.97 -7.38
C TYR A 625 4.35 32.06 -7.01
N VAL A 626 5.06 33.01 -7.64
CA VAL A 626 6.40 33.44 -7.21
C VAL A 626 6.32 34.51 -6.11
N SER A 627 5.24 35.28 -6.08
CA SER A 627 4.99 36.36 -5.13
C SER A 627 3.49 36.44 -4.91
N ALA A 628 3.04 36.32 -3.66
CA ALA A 628 1.63 36.34 -3.29
C ALA A 628 1.36 37.43 -2.24
N ASP A 629 0.27 38.19 -2.43
CA ASP A 629 -0.21 39.19 -1.46
C ASP A 629 -0.94 38.48 -0.31
N MET A 630 -0.46 38.67 0.92
CA MET A 630 -1.01 38.02 2.10
C MET A 630 -2.43 38.49 2.43
N THR A 631 -2.82 39.70 2.00
CA THR A 631 -4.18 40.22 2.23
C THR A 631 -5.20 39.43 1.42
N LYS A 632 -4.90 39.18 0.14
CA LYS A 632 -5.75 38.37 -0.75
C LYS A 632 -5.77 36.91 -0.32
N MET A 633 -4.62 36.39 0.11
CA MET A 633 -4.51 35.05 0.65
C MET A 633 -5.35 34.89 1.92
N ALA A 634 -5.29 35.85 2.86
CA ALA A 634 -6.08 35.80 4.09
C ALA A 634 -7.60 35.78 3.80
N GLN A 635 -8.05 36.57 2.83
CA GLN A 635 -9.44 36.55 2.35
C GLN A 635 -9.83 35.19 1.75
N ALA A 636 -8.94 34.56 0.97
CA ALA A 636 -9.19 33.26 0.36
C ALA A 636 -9.26 32.10 1.38
N PHE A 637 -8.71 32.29 2.58
CA PHE A 637 -8.65 31.29 3.66
C PHE A 637 -9.53 31.63 4.87
N ASN A 638 -10.42 32.62 4.72
CA ASN A 638 -11.32 33.11 5.77
C ASN A 638 -10.60 33.42 7.09
N THR A 639 -9.39 34.01 7.02
CA THR A 639 -8.56 34.30 8.19
C THR A 639 -8.08 35.74 8.19
N THR A 640 -7.46 36.16 9.29
CA THR A 640 -6.80 37.47 9.39
C THR A 640 -5.36 37.38 8.88
N VAL A 641 -4.79 38.50 8.46
CA VAL A 641 -3.40 38.55 7.97
C VAL A 641 -2.41 38.13 9.05
N ALA A 642 -2.65 38.50 10.31
CA ALA A 642 -1.80 38.12 11.44
C ALA A 642 -1.82 36.60 11.69
N ALA A 643 -3.02 36.00 11.75
CA ALA A 643 -3.14 34.55 11.90
C ALA A 643 -2.55 33.78 10.71
N LEU A 644 -2.71 34.29 9.49
CA LEU A 644 -2.09 33.70 8.30
C LEU A 644 -0.55 33.76 8.38
N GLU A 645 0.01 34.85 8.91
CA GLU A 645 1.46 35.01 9.10
C GLU A 645 2.02 33.94 10.06
N ASP A 646 1.32 33.67 11.16
CA ASP A 646 1.68 32.61 12.11
C ASP A 646 1.58 31.21 11.47
N GLU A 647 0.49 30.93 10.75
CA GLU A 647 0.28 29.67 10.03
C GLU A 647 1.37 29.41 8.97
N LEU A 648 1.69 30.42 8.16
CA LEU A 648 2.73 30.35 7.14
C LEU A 648 4.11 30.17 7.78
N THR A 649 4.36 30.81 8.92
CA THR A 649 5.61 30.65 9.67
C THR A 649 5.79 29.19 10.08
N GLN A 650 4.75 28.55 10.62
CA GLN A 650 4.79 27.14 10.97
C GLN A 650 5.06 26.26 9.73
N LEU A 651 4.39 26.49 8.61
CA LEU A 651 4.60 25.73 7.37
C LEU A 651 6.02 25.87 6.80
N ILE A 652 6.64 27.05 6.95
CA ILE A 652 8.02 27.29 6.52
C ILE A 652 9.01 26.60 7.47
N LEU A 653 8.74 26.62 8.78
CA LEU A 653 9.58 25.93 9.78
C LEU A 653 9.55 24.41 9.60
N GLU A 654 8.39 23.84 9.26
CA GLU A 654 8.23 22.42 8.94
C GLU A 654 8.82 22.04 7.57
N GLY A 655 9.20 23.03 6.75
CA GLY A 655 9.82 22.82 5.43
C GLY A 655 8.84 22.39 4.33
N LEU A 656 7.53 22.53 4.55
CA LEU A 656 6.49 22.19 3.58
C LEU A 656 6.32 23.29 2.51
N VAL A 657 6.62 24.53 2.86
CA VAL A 657 6.57 25.69 1.95
C VAL A 657 7.93 26.37 1.89
N ASN A 658 8.52 26.42 0.70
CA ASN A 658 9.76 27.14 0.45
C ASN A 658 9.47 28.61 0.11
N ALA A 659 9.23 29.41 1.15
CA ALA A 659 8.93 30.84 0.99
C ALA A 659 9.67 31.73 2.00
N ARG A 660 9.53 33.04 1.78
CA ARG A 660 10.00 34.12 2.65
C ARG A 660 8.86 35.11 2.84
N ILE A 661 8.55 35.40 4.10
CA ILE A 661 7.53 36.38 4.48
C ILE A 661 8.22 37.74 4.57
N ASP A 662 7.79 38.70 3.76
CA ASP A 662 8.07 40.12 3.98
C ASP A 662 6.94 40.71 4.84
N SER A 663 7.19 40.78 6.16
CA SER A 663 6.21 41.29 7.12
C SER A 663 5.96 42.80 6.97
N HIS A 664 6.88 43.54 6.35
CA HIS A 664 6.73 44.98 6.15
C HIS A 664 5.75 45.28 5.00
N SER A 665 5.89 44.60 3.86
CA SER A 665 4.98 44.78 2.72
C SER A 665 3.79 43.82 2.72
N LYS A 666 3.76 42.83 3.63
CA LYS A 666 2.75 41.75 3.70
C LYS A 666 2.69 40.94 2.40
N ILE A 667 3.86 40.59 1.89
CA ILE A 667 4.03 39.78 0.67
C ILE A 667 4.79 38.50 1.01
N LEU A 668 4.32 37.38 0.46
CA LEU A 668 4.97 36.09 0.53
C LEU A 668 5.74 35.82 -0.77
N TYR A 669 7.06 35.76 -0.69
CA TYR A 669 7.94 35.47 -1.82
C TYR A 669 8.36 34.01 -1.85
N ALA A 670 8.32 33.38 -3.03
CA ALA A 670 8.87 32.04 -3.22
C ALA A 670 10.39 32.09 -3.08
N ARG A 671 10.95 31.12 -2.35
CA ARG A 671 12.38 31.00 -2.16
C ARG A 671 12.94 29.97 -3.13
N ASP A 672 13.53 30.47 -4.21
CA ASP A 672 14.35 29.63 -5.07
C ASP A 672 15.70 29.40 -4.41
N VAL A 673 16.00 28.14 -4.10
CA VAL A 673 17.31 27.75 -3.59
C VAL A 673 18.16 27.33 -4.79
N ASP A 674 19.36 27.89 -4.92
CA ASP A 674 20.29 27.44 -5.94
C ASP A 674 20.61 25.94 -5.76
N GLN A 675 20.20 25.15 -6.76
CA GLN A 675 20.35 23.70 -6.77
C GLN A 675 21.83 23.31 -6.67
N ARG A 676 22.72 24.08 -7.29
CA ARG A 676 24.16 23.82 -7.29
C ARG A 676 24.74 24.01 -5.89
N SER A 677 24.50 25.16 -5.27
CA SER A 677 24.96 25.47 -3.91
C SER A 677 24.46 24.43 -2.90
N THR A 678 23.17 24.07 -2.96
CA THR A 678 22.58 23.07 -2.07
C THR A 678 23.23 21.69 -2.23
N THR A 679 23.46 21.27 -3.48
CA THR A 679 24.08 19.97 -3.78
C THR A 679 25.54 19.94 -3.28
N PHE A 680 26.27 21.04 -3.47
CA PHE A 680 27.66 21.16 -3.05
C PHE A 680 27.79 21.14 -1.51
N GLU A 681 26.94 21.90 -0.82
CA GLU A 681 26.93 21.95 0.64
C GLU A 681 26.57 20.59 1.27
N LYS A 682 25.52 19.93 0.76
CA LYS A 682 25.14 18.58 1.20
C LYS A 682 26.26 17.56 0.98
N SER A 683 26.91 17.60 -0.18
CA SER A 683 28.02 16.70 -0.52
C SER A 683 29.23 16.94 0.36
N LEU A 684 29.57 18.21 0.62
CA LEU A 684 30.68 18.58 1.50
C LEU A 684 30.41 18.17 2.96
N HIS A 685 29.18 18.35 3.42
CA HIS A 685 28.76 17.90 4.75
C HIS A 685 28.87 16.37 4.88
N MET A 686 28.35 15.63 3.90
CA MET A 686 28.48 14.16 3.84
C MET A 686 29.95 13.73 3.86
N GLY A 687 30.82 14.41 3.10
CA GLY A 687 32.26 14.13 3.08
C GLY A 687 32.94 14.36 4.43
N LYS A 688 32.61 15.45 5.12
CA LYS A 688 33.13 15.74 6.48
C LYS A 688 32.66 14.68 7.49
N GLU A 689 31.40 14.31 7.42
CA GLU A 689 30.81 13.31 8.32
C GLU A 689 31.41 11.91 8.07
N PHE A 690 31.64 11.55 6.81
CA PHE A 690 32.36 10.33 6.42
C PHE A 690 33.78 10.31 7.01
N GLN A 691 34.56 11.39 6.86
CA GLN A 691 35.90 11.48 7.44
C GLN A 691 35.88 11.37 8.96
N ARG A 692 34.90 11.99 9.63
CA ARG A 692 34.73 11.90 11.09
C ARG A 692 34.46 10.47 11.52
N ARG A 693 33.55 9.77 10.85
CA ARG A 693 33.21 8.36 11.14
C ARG A 693 34.39 7.43 10.90
N ALA A 694 35.14 7.62 9.81
CA ALA A 694 36.34 6.85 9.51
C ALA A 694 37.41 7.02 10.60
N LYS A 695 37.69 8.26 11.01
CA LYS A 695 38.64 8.55 12.10
C LYS A 695 38.19 7.96 13.44
N ALA A 696 36.90 8.05 13.75
CA ALA A 696 36.33 7.45 14.95
C ALA A 696 36.48 5.91 14.96
N MET A 697 36.28 5.27 13.80
CA MET A 697 36.46 3.83 13.64
C MET A 697 37.91 3.40 13.82
N ILE A 698 38.86 4.16 13.23
CA ILE A 698 40.31 3.91 13.41
C ILE A 698 40.69 4.01 14.89
N LEU A 699 40.21 5.03 15.59
CA LEU A 699 40.46 5.19 17.03
C LEU A 699 39.84 4.05 17.83
N ARG A 700 38.64 3.58 17.45
CA ARG A 700 37.98 2.42 18.06
C ARG A 700 38.79 1.14 17.86
N ALA A 701 39.32 0.91 16.66
CA ALA A 701 40.19 -0.23 16.37
C ALA A 701 41.50 -0.17 17.18
N ALA A 702 42.07 1.04 17.35
CA ALA A 702 43.27 1.25 18.14
C ALA A 702 43.08 0.95 19.64
N VAL A 703 41.97 1.39 20.25
CA VAL A 703 41.68 1.08 21.67
C VAL A 703 41.43 -0.41 21.90
N LEU A 704 40.76 -1.09 20.95
CA LEU A 704 40.54 -2.53 20.99
C LEU A 704 41.86 -3.30 20.88
N ARG A 705 42.74 -2.91 19.95
CA ARG A 705 44.07 -3.51 19.80
C ARG A 705 44.91 -3.40 21.07
N ASN A 706 44.79 -2.28 21.78
CA ASN A 706 45.53 -2.02 23.01
C ASN A 706 44.82 -2.52 24.27
N GLN A 707 43.71 -3.28 24.14
CA GLN A 707 42.91 -3.82 25.26
C GLN A 707 42.41 -2.74 26.24
N ILE A 708 42.23 -1.50 25.77
CA ILE A 708 41.71 -0.39 26.58
C ILE A 708 40.19 -0.52 26.60
N HIS A 709 39.68 -1.15 27.66
CA HIS A 709 38.25 -1.29 27.94
C HIS A 709 37.87 -0.57 29.23
N VAL A 710 36.66 -0.04 29.28
CA VAL A 710 36.11 0.54 30.50
C VAL A 710 35.87 -0.60 31.48
N LYS A 711 36.63 -0.64 32.58
CA LYS A 711 36.39 -1.59 33.66
C LYS A 711 35.13 -1.16 34.41
N SER A 712 34.25 -2.11 34.68
CA SER A 712 33.10 -1.87 35.56
C SER A 712 33.60 -1.36 36.92
N PRO A 713 32.96 -0.36 37.53
CA PRO A 713 33.31 0.02 38.89
C PRO A 713 33.11 -1.18 39.81
N PRO A 714 33.98 -1.38 40.82
CA PRO A 714 33.80 -2.47 41.77
C PRO A 714 32.44 -2.30 42.45
N ARG A 715 31.62 -3.36 42.43
CA ARG A 715 30.38 -3.43 43.21
C ARG A 715 30.76 -3.32 44.69
N GLU A 716 30.48 -2.18 45.32
CA GLU A 716 30.46 -2.08 46.78
C GLU A 716 29.34 -3.00 47.29
N GLY A 717 29.71 -4.17 47.77
CA GLY A 717 28.75 -5.14 48.32
C GLY A 717 29.09 -6.60 48.03
N SER A 718 30.29 -7.05 48.39
CA SER A 718 30.53 -8.46 48.72
C SER A 718 31.72 -8.55 49.67
N GLN A 719 31.45 -8.29 50.95
CA GLN A 719 32.28 -8.86 52.01
C GLN A 719 32.05 -10.36 52.03
N GLY A 720 33.16 -11.13 52.04
CA GLY A 720 33.18 -12.54 52.39
C GLY A 720 33.45 -13.49 51.22
N GLU A 721 34.72 -13.79 50.94
CA GLU A 721 35.40 -14.97 51.50
C GLU A 721 36.74 -15.23 50.79
N LEU A 722 37.80 -15.16 51.60
CA LEU A 722 39.00 -16.00 51.66
C LEU A 722 39.67 -16.47 50.36
N THR A 723 40.90 -16.00 50.19
CA THR A 723 42.00 -16.65 49.46
C THR A 723 42.16 -18.13 49.87
N PRO A 724 42.74 -18.97 49.00
CA PRO A 724 44.15 -19.26 49.24
C PRO A 724 45.03 -19.14 47.99
N ALA A 725 46.31 -18.89 48.30
CA ALA A 725 47.42 -18.75 47.39
C ALA A 725 47.55 -19.90 46.39
N ASN A 726 48.01 -19.58 45.18
CA ASN A 726 49.08 -20.38 44.60
C ASN A 726 50.08 -19.54 43.82
N SER A 727 51.33 -19.74 44.21
CA SER A 727 52.60 -19.22 43.72
C SER A 727 52.94 -19.59 42.27
N GLN A 728 53.91 -18.84 41.71
CA GLN A 728 54.80 -19.09 40.54
C GLN A 728 54.58 -18.07 39.41
N THR A 729 55.54 -17.30 38.85
CA THR A 729 57.02 -17.18 38.93
C THR A 729 57.33 -15.86 38.16
N ARG A 730 58.10 -14.89 38.72
CA ARG A 730 59.44 -14.41 38.24
C ARG A 730 59.61 -14.42 36.70
N MET A 731 60.10 -13.41 35.97
CA MET A 731 61.08 -12.32 36.19
C MET A 731 60.92 -11.23 35.09
N SER A 732 61.46 -10.04 35.39
CA SER A 732 62.29 -9.09 34.58
C SER A 732 62.31 -9.25 33.04
N THR A 733 62.28 -8.18 32.23
CA THR A 733 63.26 -7.07 32.16
C THR A 733 62.76 -5.91 31.29
N ASN A 734 63.24 -4.71 31.61
CA ASN A 734 63.27 -3.52 30.76
C ASN A 734 63.81 -3.80 29.34
N MET A 735 63.14 -3.25 28.32
CA MET A 735 63.69 -2.26 27.40
C MET A 735 62.55 -1.57 26.65
#